data_AF-A0A7C8Q089-F1
#
_entry.id   AF-A0A7C8Q089-F1
#
_cell.length_a   1.000
_cell.length_b   1.000
_cell.length_c   1.000
_cell.angle_alpha   90.00
_cell.angle_beta   90.00
_cell.angle_gamma   90.00
#
_symmetry.space_group_name_H-M   'P 1'
#
loop_
_entity.id
_entity.type
_entity.pdbx_description
1 polymer ?
#
loop_
_entity_poly.entity_id
_entity_poly.type
_entity_poly.pdbx_seq_one_letter_code
_entity_poly.pdbx_strand_id
1 'polypeptide(L)'
;MDPEAKHLLSLGAIRERSKKVWEAAEAGKLTHFDYHEERMEEVAEFVTSVIERDFGPDRYHAIPPHGRWQHFEVGGVPRVTKLVEQWKGEGCEEKEICRRLIDLFFVSVLLDAGAGDVWRYIEPGTGNKYERSEGIAVASLYMFNELGFTEGKIPRVDGRGLENLKVETLAKGCQVSETNQMLGVDSRTGLLNSLGKSLLQFPDVFGAEGRPGNLVDYLLSGEPKELDVLKLWDVLQAALIPSWPKDRTNVNGHAIGDAWPLSTLGNAGTTAAIQPFHKLTQWLTYSLMVPFTRILNKTWVNAESLTGLPEYRNGGLFVDYGVLTLKKESLERGLKASNDNLPVFEGSDDVIVEWRALTLGLLDALYAMVAPRIDTTPPLNMAQVLEAGTWKSGREIAAKKRPETKSSPIVLRSDGPGAKLDLVRREGGKAGSVITVALQFIDNSIPRMIEKFPSSATIWEILKKFEDNSGGKLMLTERAVPDGTQQGAGRLYYEMPTIHIVSRELASLDDLKKSLAALGFTSGTALLRIKFTQTTIPFEEAILQFADLNAKPDTAEGSSSASAPTSALTPAEPSASEPVSEDLTPESSTPATSTPLIDTETYPLPTFPDQIAPPETSNTQIEPVHRENTDVGPNNRELSVFNPGNSTVPSAAVVNIDEKEYDMSINQARQYQAQLKAATINKRLLTEAQKQKLADEEKARRLAVDKVDIRVRFPEGSIIQSVFTQTDTTDDLYAFVKGIMRNPGSDFHLALPGPKQDPIPANDKRIIVDLGITHATLLNFYWKESVSASIKKQDPLSAEYREKARKLEAPKEPDSVLVDDEVPANQARKGSSSGGGGSGSGASKVPKWLKFGKK
;
A
#
# COMPACT_ATOMS: atom_id res chain seq x y z
N MET A 1 -32.16 25.37 3.09
CA MET A 1 -30.88 24.98 3.72
C MET A 1 -30.51 26.08 4.70
N ASP A 2 -30.07 25.69 5.89
CA ASP A 2 -29.57 26.59 6.93
C ASP A 2 -28.45 27.52 6.40
N PRO A 3 -28.41 28.83 6.75
CA PRO A 3 -27.41 29.76 6.22
C PRO A 3 -25.97 29.43 6.60
N GLU A 4 -25.72 28.92 7.80
CA GLU A 4 -24.38 28.54 8.25
C GLU A 4 -23.89 27.29 7.53
N ALA A 5 -24.77 26.29 7.40
CA ALA A 5 -24.48 25.11 6.59
C ALA A 5 -24.19 25.49 5.13
N LYS A 6 -25.00 26.39 4.53
CA LYS A 6 -24.78 26.87 3.16
C LYS A 6 -23.42 27.56 3.02
N HIS A 7 -23.03 28.39 3.98
CA HIS A 7 -21.71 29.04 3.97
C HIS A 7 -20.58 28.01 4.01
N LEU A 8 -20.63 27.02 4.91
CA LEU A 8 -19.60 25.97 5.02
C LEU A 8 -19.49 25.06 3.79
N LEU A 9 -20.51 25.04 2.92
CA LEU A 9 -20.46 24.33 1.64
C LEU A 9 -19.78 25.12 0.51
N SER A 10 -19.47 26.41 0.72
CA SER A 10 -18.90 27.30 -0.30
C SER A 10 -17.37 27.21 -0.40
N LEU A 11 -16.82 27.51 -1.58
CA LEU A 11 -15.37 27.69 -1.78
C LEU A 11 -14.80 28.83 -0.91
N GLY A 12 -15.58 29.89 -0.70
CA GLY A 12 -15.20 31.02 0.14
C GLY A 12 -14.90 30.61 1.59
N ALA A 13 -15.74 29.74 2.18
CA ALA A 13 -15.51 29.24 3.53
C ALA A 13 -14.24 28.39 3.63
N ILE A 14 -13.88 27.62 2.60
CA ILE A 14 -12.64 26.82 2.58
C ILE A 14 -11.44 27.75 2.75
N ARG A 15 -11.34 28.80 1.91
CA ARG A 15 -10.25 29.80 1.96
C ARG A 15 -10.27 30.61 3.25
N GLU A 16 -11.44 31.09 3.68
CA GLU A 16 -11.55 31.92 4.90
C GLU A 16 -11.02 31.17 6.12
N ARG A 17 -11.41 29.89 6.28
CA ARG A 17 -11.01 29.08 7.43
C ARG A 17 -9.54 28.68 7.33
N SER A 18 -9.07 28.27 6.16
CA SER A 18 -7.66 27.88 5.99
C SER A 18 -6.71 29.06 6.20
N LYS A 19 -7.13 30.28 5.82
CA LYS A 19 -6.35 31.50 6.06
C LYS A 19 -6.13 31.75 7.56
N LYS A 20 -7.14 31.52 8.41
CA LYS A 20 -6.98 31.67 9.87
C LYS A 20 -5.98 30.66 10.44
N VAL A 21 -5.97 29.43 9.90
CA VAL A 21 -4.97 28.41 10.27
C VAL A 21 -3.58 28.80 9.79
N TRP A 22 -3.46 29.37 8.59
CA TRP A 22 -2.22 29.92 8.06
C TRP A 22 -1.67 31.06 8.95
N GLU A 23 -2.52 32.01 9.34
CA GLU A 23 -2.16 33.10 10.26
C GLU A 23 -1.73 32.56 11.64
N ALA A 24 -2.33 31.44 12.10
CA ALA A 24 -1.88 30.75 13.31
C ALA A 24 -0.51 30.06 13.14
N ALA A 25 -0.20 29.55 11.94
CA ALA A 25 1.12 29.00 11.61
C ALA A 25 2.20 30.06 11.69
N GLU A 26 1.99 31.20 11.02
CA GLU A 26 2.92 32.34 11.04
C GLU A 26 3.14 32.89 12.46
N ALA A 27 2.12 32.80 13.31
CA ALA A 27 2.20 33.21 14.71
C ALA A 27 2.79 32.15 15.67
N GLY A 28 3.14 30.95 15.19
CA GLY A 28 3.61 29.85 16.04
C GLY A 28 2.56 29.28 17.00
N LYS A 29 1.27 29.40 16.65
CA LYS A 29 0.11 29.06 17.50
C LYS A 29 -0.62 27.77 17.10
N LEU A 30 -0.01 26.96 16.24
CA LEU A 30 -0.57 25.67 15.84
C LEU A 30 -0.59 24.67 16.99
N THR A 31 -1.55 23.76 16.96
CA THR A 31 -1.74 22.75 18.01
C THR A 31 -0.79 21.57 17.83
N HIS A 32 -0.62 21.09 16.59
CA HIS A 32 0.04 19.81 16.29
C HIS A 32 1.31 19.93 15.47
N PHE A 33 1.55 21.06 14.81
CA PHE A 33 2.73 21.27 13.96
C PHE A 33 3.56 22.46 14.39
N ASP A 34 4.86 22.39 14.14
CA ASP A 34 5.73 23.55 14.04
C ASP A 34 5.92 23.88 12.55
N TYR A 35 5.83 25.17 12.21
CA TYR A 35 6.02 25.70 10.86
C TYR A 35 7.40 26.36 10.75
N HIS A 36 8.14 25.99 9.71
CA HIS A 36 9.51 26.43 9.44
C HIS A 36 9.55 27.20 8.11
N GLU A 37 9.38 28.52 8.19
CA GLU A 37 9.32 29.42 7.02
C GLU A 37 10.59 29.33 6.17
N GLU A 38 11.75 29.19 6.80
CA GLU A 38 13.05 29.15 6.13
C GLU A 38 13.23 27.95 5.19
N ARG A 39 12.35 26.95 5.29
CA ARG A 39 12.33 25.76 4.41
C ARG A 39 11.48 25.94 3.16
N MET A 40 10.66 26.99 3.06
CA MET A 40 9.77 27.21 1.91
C MET A 40 10.53 27.41 0.60
N GLU A 41 11.69 28.07 0.64
CA GLU A 41 12.51 28.32 -0.55
C GLU A 41 13.02 27.02 -1.17
N GLU A 42 13.46 26.06 -0.35
CA GLU A 42 13.91 24.74 -0.81
C GLU A 42 12.79 23.96 -1.51
N VAL A 43 11.55 24.07 -1.02
CA VAL A 43 10.37 23.47 -1.67
C VAL A 43 10.06 24.18 -2.99
N ALA A 44 10.12 25.51 -3.03
CA ALA A 44 9.88 26.29 -4.24
C ALA A 44 10.90 25.97 -5.34
N GLU A 45 12.19 25.89 -5.00
CA GLU A 45 13.24 25.45 -5.92
C GLU A 45 13.00 24.05 -6.44
N PHE A 46 12.66 23.10 -5.56
CA PHE A 46 12.40 21.72 -5.98
C PHE A 46 11.21 21.63 -6.93
N VAL A 47 10.08 22.24 -6.59
CA VAL A 47 8.87 22.22 -7.43
C VAL A 47 9.12 22.90 -8.77
N THR A 48 9.83 24.04 -8.77
CA THR A 48 10.23 24.74 -10.01
C THR A 48 11.09 23.84 -10.88
N SER A 49 12.09 23.15 -10.30
CA SER A 49 12.96 22.24 -11.04
C SER A 49 12.21 21.06 -11.67
N VAL A 50 11.16 20.56 -11.02
CA VAL A 50 10.31 19.48 -11.57
C VAL A 50 9.49 19.99 -12.76
N ILE A 51 8.89 21.19 -12.65
CA ILE A 51 8.14 21.82 -13.74
C ILE A 51 9.08 22.10 -14.93
N GLU A 52 10.26 22.68 -14.68
CA GLU A 52 11.28 22.96 -15.68
C GLU A 52 11.77 21.70 -16.39
N ARG A 53 12.10 20.64 -15.64
CA ARG A 53 12.56 19.37 -16.20
C ARG A 53 11.55 18.77 -17.18
N ASP A 54 10.26 18.85 -16.85
CA ASP A 54 9.23 18.12 -17.58
C ASP A 54 8.61 18.93 -18.74
N PHE A 55 8.61 20.26 -18.62
CA PHE A 55 7.93 21.15 -19.56
C PHE A 55 8.77 22.36 -19.99
N GLY A 56 9.88 22.66 -19.34
CA GLY A 56 10.62 23.90 -19.53
C GLY A 56 11.77 23.83 -20.53
N PRO A 57 12.14 24.99 -21.12
CA PRO A 57 11.39 26.25 -21.12
C PRO A 57 10.34 26.33 -22.25
N ASP A 58 10.34 25.40 -23.21
CA ASP A 58 9.63 25.51 -24.49
C ASP A 58 8.19 24.95 -24.49
N ARG A 59 7.83 24.14 -23.49
CA ARG A 59 6.55 23.40 -23.43
C ARG A 59 5.68 23.73 -22.21
N TYR A 60 5.91 24.84 -21.51
CA TYR A 60 5.04 25.23 -20.40
C TYR A 60 3.57 25.44 -20.82
N HIS A 61 3.33 25.90 -22.05
CA HIS A 61 1.99 26.02 -22.63
C HIS A 61 1.24 24.67 -22.74
N ALA A 62 1.98 23.56 -22.72
CA ALA A 62 1.42 22.21 -22.76
C ALA A 62 1.10 21.64 -21.37
N ILE A 63 1.39 22.36 -20.27
CA ILE A 63 1.06 21.92 -18.92
C ILE A 63 -0.46 21.86 -18.79
N PRO A 64 -1.05 20.66 -18.62
CA PRO A 64 -2.48 20.56 -18.44
C PRO A 64 -2.90 21.01 -17.03
N PRO A 65 -4.15 21.44 -16.84
CA PRO A 65 -4.70 21.61 -15.50
C PRO A 65 -4.81 20.26 -14.80
N HIS A 66 -4.58 20.23 -13.48
CA HIS A 66 -4.74 19.02 -12.68
C HIS A 66 -6.17 18.50 -12.73
N GLY A 67 -6.35 17.26 -13.15
CA GLY A 67 -7.68 16.68 -13.30
C GLY A 67 -7.66 15.24 -13.80
N ARG A 68 -8.86 14.67 -13.94
CA ARG A 68 -9.02 13.25 -14.30
C ARG A 68 -8.59 12.93 -15.73
N TRP A 69 -8.58 13.91 -16.65
CA TRP A 69 -8.21 13.68 -18.06
C TRP A 69 -6.81 13.06 -18.19
N GLN A 70 -5.84 13.60 -17.45
CA GLN A 70 -4.44 13.18 -17.48
C GLN A 70 -4.28 11.74 -16.99
N HIS A 71 -5.08 11.33 -15.99
CA HIS A 71 -5.06 9.95 -15.48
C HIS A 71 -5.56 8.94 -16.51
N PHE A 72 -6.53 9.29 -17.37
CA PHE A 72 -6.93 8.39 -18.46
C PHE A 72 -5.83 8.24 -19.52
N GLU A 73 -4.97 9.25 -19.68
CA GLU A 73 -3.87 9.24 -20.65
C GLU A 73 -2.53 8.75 -20.06
N VAL A 74 -2.58 8.10 -18.88
CA VAL A 74 -1.42 7.46 -18.24
C VAL A 74 -0.71 6.50 -19.20
N GLY A 75 0.62 6.48 -19.11
CA GLY A 75 1.47 5.67 -19.98
C GLY A 75 1.67 6.25 -21.39
N GLY A 76 1.25 7.50 -21.62
CA GLY A 76 1.34 8.14 -22.93
C GLY A 76 0.34 7.60 -23.95
N VAL A 77 -0.73 6.95 -23.48
CA VAL A 77 -1.77 6.36 -24.33
C VAL A 77 -2.96 7.32 -24.39
N PRO A 78 -3.28 7.94 -25.53
CA PRO A 78 -4.28 9.00 -25.62
C PRO A 78 -5.71 8.44 -25.67
N ARG A 79 -6.15 7.76 -24.60
CA ARG A 79 -7.41 6.98 -24.56
C ARG A 79 -8.64 7.84 -24.78
N VAL A 80 -8.76 8.95 -24.04
CA VAL A 80 -9.90 9.86 -24.15
C VAL A 80 -9.88 10.56 -25.50
N THR A 81 -8.71 11.00 -25.96
CA THR A 81 -8.56 11.61 -27.28
C THR A 81 -9.04 10.67 -28.40
N LYS A 82 -8.61 9.41 -28.40
CA LYS A 82 -9.10 8.38 -29.36
C LYS A 82 -10.60 8.14 -29.25
N LEU A 83 -11.15 8.12 -28.04
CA LEU A 83 -12.58 7.94 -27.80
C LEU A 83 -13.40 9.11 -28.38
N VAL A 84 -12.92 10.34 -28.19
CA VAL A 84 -13.52 11.55 -28.78
C VAL A 84 -13.44 11.52 -30.31
N GLU A 85 -12.29 11.17 -30.88
CA GLU A 85 -12.12 11.02 -32.33
C GLU A 85 -13.07 9.97 -32.92
N GLN A 86 -13.22 8.83 -32.23
CA GLN A 86 -14.17 7.79 -32.61
C GLN A 86 -15.60 8.33 -32.63
N TRP A 87 -16.06 8.97 -31.55
CA TRP A 87 -17.42 9.51 -31.50
C TRP A 87 -17.65 10.60 -32.55
N LYS A 88 -16.65 11.45 -32.84
CA LYS A 88 -16.72 12.41 -33.95
C LYS A 88 -16.86 11.70 -35.31
N GLY A 89 -16.10 10.63 -35.54
CA GLY A 89 -16.18 9.80 -36.73
C GLY A 89 -17.54 9.10 -36.91
N GLU A 90 -18.22 8.79 -35.80
CA GLU A 90 -19.59 8.27 -35.76
C GLU A 90 -20.68 9.35 -35.95
N GLY A 91 -20.29 10.62 -36.11
CA GLY A 91 -21.23 11.74 -36.29
C GLY A 91 -21.84 12.27 -35.00
N CYS A 92 -21.24 11.98 -33.84
CA CYS A 92 -21.70 12.49 -32.55
C CYS A 92 -21.43 14.00 -32.42
N GLU A 93 -22.45 14.78 -32.06
CA GLU A 93 -22.32 16.23 -31.86
C GLU A 93 -21.41 16.58 -30.67
N GLU A 94 -20.71 17.72 -30.74
CA GLU A 94 -19.76 18.14 -29.70
C GLU A 94 -20.40 18.27 -28.32
N LYS A 95 -21.67 18.73 -28.25
CA LYS A 95 -22.42 18.77 -26.98
C LYS A 95 -22.55 17.37 -26.38
N GLU A 96 -22.94 16.37 -27.17
CA GLU A 96 -23.10 15.00 -26.68
C GLU A 96 -21.76 14.34 -26.32
N ILE A 97 -20.69 14.62 -27.07
CA ILE A 97 -19.33 14.23 -26.70
C ILE A 97 -18.98 14.80 -25.32
N CYS A 98 -19.23 16.10 -25.11
CA CYS A 98 -19.02 16.73 -23.81
C CYS A 98 -19.84 16.05 -22.71
N ARG A 99 -21.14 15.74 -22.94
CA ARG A 99 -21.98 15.02 -21.96
C ARG A 99 -21.38 13.68 -21.57
N ARG A 100 -20.92 12.88 -22.53
CA ARG A 100 -20.31 11.56 -22.26
C ARG A 100 -18.99 11.66 -21.51
N LEU A 101 -18.20 12.69 -21.77
CA LEU A 101 -16.98 12.95 -20.99
C LEU A 101 -17.31 13.37 -19.56
N ILE A 102 -18.33 14.21 -19.36
CA ILE A 102 -18.82 14.56 -18.02
C ILE A 102 -19.33 13.32 -17.29
N ASP A 103 -20.12 12.46 -17.96
CA ASP A 103 -20.58 11.17 -17.42
C ASP A 103 -19.40 10.33 -16.89
N LEU A 104 -18.41 10.07 -17.76
CA LEU A 104 -17.22 9.28 -17.43
C LEU A 104 -16.40 9.91 -16.28
N PHE A 105 -16.12 11.20 -16.36
CA PHE A 105 -15.25 11.89 -15.40
C PHE A 105 -15.89 11.92 -14.02
N PHE A 106 -17.21 12.08 -13.95
CA PHE A 106 -17.95 12.15 -12.69
C PHE A 106 -17.78 10.87 -11.87
N VAL A 107 -18.09 9.70 -12.46
CA VAL A 107 -17.99 8.41 -11.77
C VAL A 107 -16.53 8.04 -11.50
N SER A 108 -15.63 8.33 -12.44
CA SER A 108 -14.20 8.03 -12.29
C SER A 108 -13.57 8.81 -11.15
N VAL A 109 -13.94 10.08 -10.95
CA VAL A 109 -13.47 10.88 -9.82
C VAL A 109 -13.96 10.33 -8.49
N LEU A 110 -15.25 9.98 -8.36
CA LEU A 110 -15.77 9.44 -7.10
C LEU A 110 -15.23 8.06 -6.73
N LEU A 111 -14.85 7.25 -7.73
CA LEU A 111 -14.17 5.98 -7.51
C LEU A 111 -12.74 6.12 -7.00
N ASP A 112 -12.24 7.34 -6.77
CA ASP A 112 -10.86 7.58 -6.37
C ASP A 112 -10.72 8.12 -4.96
N ALA A 113 -10.75 7.17 -4.03
CA ALA A 113 -10.61 7.36 -2.60
C ALA A 113 -9.57 6.38 -2.02
N GLY A 114 -8.45 6.19 -2.73
CA GLY A 114 -7.38 5.26 -2.36
C GLY A 114 -7.70 3.81 -2.74
N ALA A 115 -6.85 3.18 -3.54
CA ALA A 115 -7.00 1.77 -3.94
C ALA A 115 -6.21 0.79 -3.04
N GLY A 116 -5.51 1.30 -2.02
CA GLY A 116 -4.41 0.60 -1.37
C GLY A 116 -3.12 0.70 -2.19
N ASP A 117 -2.08 0.01 -1.72
CA ASP A 117 -0.75 -0.08 -2.32
C ASP A 117 -0.52 -1.40 -3.09
N VAL A 118 -1.39 -2.41 -2.91
CA VAL A 118 -1.29 -3.73 -3.55
C VAL A 118 -2.12 -3.88 -4.83
N TRP A 119 -3.18 -3.08 -4.98
CA TRP A 119 -4.09 -3.17 -6.12
C TRP A 119 -3.45 -2.65 -7.40
N ARG A 120 -3.62 -3.39 -8.51
CA ARG A 120 -3.23 -2.97 -9.85
C ARG A 120 -4.34 -3.29 -10.87
N TYR A 121 -4.53 -2.41 -11.83
CA TYR A 121 -5.35 -2.65 -13.01
C TYR A 121 -4.46 -3.08 -14.18
N ILE A 122 -4.80 -4.20 -14.82
CA ILE A 122 -4.12 -4.68 -16.03
C ILE A 122 -4.98 -4.31 -17.23
N GLU A 123 -4.48 -3.42 -18.08
CA GLU A 123 -5.23 -2.97 -19.24
C GLU A 123 -5.42 -4.10 -20.27
N PRO A 124 -6.67 -4.44 -20.62
CA PRO A 124 -6.97 -5.48 -21.60
C PRO A 124 -6.29 -5.23 -22.95
N GLY A 125 -5.63 -6.25 -23.49
CA GLY A 125 -4.98 -6.23 -24.81
C GLY A 125 -3.57 -5.63 -24.84
N THR A 126 -3.16 -4.86 -23.83
CA THR A 126 -1.80 -4.27 -23.76
C THR A 126 -0.91 -4.95 -22.71
N GLY A 127 -1.51 -5.49 -21.64
CA GLY A 127 -0.77 -6.05 -20.50
C GLY A 127 -0.11 -4.98 -19.60
N ASN A 128 -0.32 -3.69 -19.91
CA ASN A 128 0.17 -2.59 -19.09
C ASN A 128 -0.50 -2.60 -17.72
N LYS A 129 0.29 -2.34 -16.68
CA LYS A 129 -0.19 -2.32 -15.29
C LYS A 129 -0.20 -0.89 -14.77
N TYR A 130 -1.32 -0.49 -14.17
CA TYR A 130 -1.51 0.82 -13.57
C TYR A 130 -2.04 0.67 -12.15
N GLU A 131 -1.55 1.49 -11.23
CA GLU A 131 -1.89 1.42 -9.80
C GLU A 131 -2.66 2.68 -9.40
N ARG A 132 -3.25 2.67 -8.20
CA ARG A 132 -3.83 3.86 -7.55
C ARG A 132 -4.82 4.62 -8.47
N SER A 133 -4.68 5.95 -8.56
CA SER A 133 -5.63 6.84 -9.23
C SER A 133 -5.66 6.63 -10.74
N GLU A 134 -4.49 6.38 -11.33
CA GLU A 134 -4.31 6.11 -12.75
C GLU A 134 -4.93 4.76 -13.13
N GLY A 135 -4.72 3.72 -12.30
CA GLY A 135 -5.39 2.43 -12.49
C GLY A 135 -6.91 2.54 -12.40
N ILE A 136 -7.43 3.30 -11.43
CA ILE A 136 -8.88 3.55 -11.29
C ILE A 136 -9.42 4.29 -12.52
N ALA A 137 -8.69 5.27 -13.05
CA ALA A 137 -9.09 5.96 -14.27
C ALA A 137 -9.25 4.96 -15.43
N VAL A 138 -8.23 4.15 -15.71
CA VAL A 138 -8.33 3.15 -16.78
C VAL A 138 -9.46 2.15 -16.50
N ALA A 139 -9.58 1.60 -15.30
CA ALA A 139 -10.67 0.68 -14.93
C ALA A 139 -12.07 1.26 -15.20
N SER A 140 -12.31 2.48 -14.72
CA SER A 140 -13.59 3.17 -14.90
C SER A 140 -13.91 3.47 -16.37
N LEU A 141 -12.91 3.74 -17.21
CA LEU A 141 -13.10 3.91 -18.66
C LEU A 141 -13.58 2.62 -19.32
N TYR A 142 -12.96 1.48 -19.00
CA TYR A 142 -13.38 0.18 -19.56
C TYR A 142 -14.78 -0.19 -19.07
N MET A 143 -15.06 -0.01 -17.78
CA MET A 143 -16.42 -0.22 -17.25
C MET A 143 -17.46 0.68 -17.94
N PHE A 144 -17.13 1.94 -18.19
CA PHE A 144 -18.01 2.88 -18.90
C PHE A 144 -18.32 2.40 -20.32
N ASN A 145 -17.29 1.95 -21.06
CA ASN A 145 -17.45 1.40 -22.42
C ASN A 145 -18.23 0.08 -22.43
N GLU A 146 -18.12 -0.73 -21.37
CA GLU A 146 -18.86 -1.97 -21.16
C GLU A 146 -20.27 -1.74 -20.57
N LEU A 147 -20.74 -0.49 -20.53
CA LEU A 147 -22.08 -0.10 -20.04
C LEU A 147 -22.30 -0.35 -18.54
N GLY A 148 -21.22 -0.45 -17.75
CA GLY A 148 -21.29 -0.79 -16.32
C GLY A 148 -21.98 0.23 -15.42
N PHE A 149 -22.27 1.45 -15.90
CA PHE A 149 -22.85 2.55 -15.12
C PHE A 149 -24.21 3.04 -15.65
N THR A 150 -24.85 2.28 -16.53
CA THR A 150 -26.07 2.69 -17.27
C THR A 150 -26.96 1.47 -17.51
N GLU A 151 -28.28 1.67 -17.56
CA GLU A 151 -29.22 0.66 -18.08
C GLU A 151 -29.49 0.83 -19.59
N GLY A 152 -28.92 1.89 -20.18
CA GLY A 152 -29.00 2.18 -21.60
C GLY A 152 -28.14 1.26 -22.48
N LYS A 153 -28.19 1.50 -23.80
CA LYS A 153 -27.49 0.71 -24.82
C LYS A 153 -26.21 1.34 -25.36
N ILE A 154 -25.85 2.52 -24.86
CA ILE A 154 -24.68 3.29 -25.29
C ILE A 154 -23.83 3.68 -24.07
N PRO A 155 -22.50 3.82 -24.19
CA PRO A 155 -21.64 4.25 -23.10
C PRO A 155 -22.05 5.64 -22.58
N ARG A 156 -22.63 5.66 -21.38
CA ARG A 156 -23.04 6.85 -20.62
C ARG A 156 -23.17 6.46 -19.15
N VAL A 157 -23.52 7.44 -18.30
CA VAL A 157 -23.89 7.22 -16.91
C VAL A 157 -25.31 7.72 -16.71
N ASP A 158 -26.15 6.96 -16.00
CA ASP A 158 -27.47 7.42 -15.58
C ASP A 158 -27.79 7.03 -14.13
N GLY A 159 -28.73 7.75 -13.53
CA GLY A 159 -29.03 7.64 -12.10
C GLY A 159 -29.54 6.25 -11.72
N ARG A 160 -30.29 5.58 -12.61
CA ARG A 160 -30.79 4.21 -12.38
C ARG A 160 -29.67 3.18 -12.50
N GLY A 161 -28.80 3.29 -13.51
CA GLY A 161 -27.62 2.45 -13.64
C GLY A 161 -26.70 2.53 -12.42
N LEU A 162 -26.51 3.74 -11.88
CA LEU A 162 -25.76 3.94 -10.64
C LEU A 162 -26.49 3.40 -9.41
N GLU A 163 -27.79 3.67 -9.25
CA GLU A 163 -28.59 3.18 -8.12
C GLU A 163 -28.59 1.64 -8.05
N ASN A 164 -28.62 0.97 -9.20
CA ASN A 164 -28.67 -0.49 -9.33
C ASN A 164 -27.28 -1.15 -9.47
N LEU A 165 -26.19 -0.37 -9.43
CA LEU A 165 -24.83 -0.89 -9.52
C LEU A 165 -24.56 -1.88 -8.38
N LYS A 166 -24.07 -3.07 -8.72
CA LYS A 166 -23.74 -4.13 -7.77
C LYS A 166 -22.26 -4.16 -7.43
N VAL A 167 -21.93 -4.66 -6.24
CA VAL A 167 -20.54 -4.80 -5.76
C VAL A 167 -19.77 -5.72 -6.69
N GLU A 168 -20.37 -6.81 -7.16
CA GLU A 168 -19.73 -7.78 -8.06
C GLU A 168 -19.40 -7.14 -9.42
N THR A 169 -20.25 -6.25 -9.92
CA THR A 169 -20.00 -5.51 -11.17
C THR A 169 -18.80 -4.59 -11.02
N LEU A 170 -18.73 -3.84 -9.91
CA LEU A 170 -17.60 -2.95 -9.64
C LEU A 170 -16.30 -3.73 -9.38
N ALA A 171 -16.37 -4.80 -8.59
CA ALA A 171 -15.25 -5.69 -8.32
C ALA A 171 -14.68 -6.29 -9.61
N LYS A 172 -15.55 -6.82 -10.49
CA LYS A 172 -15.15 -7.36 -11.79
C LYS A 172 -14.50 -6.29 -12.66
N GLY A 173 -15.13 -5.12 -12.78
CA GLY A 173 -14.61 -4.01 -13.58
C GLY A 173 -13.27 -3.46 -13.07
N CYS A 174 -13.04 -3.52 -11.75
CA CYS A 174 -11.78 -3.16 -11.12
C CYS A 174 -10.80 -4.35 -10.99
N GLN A 175 -11.11 -5.51 -11.57
CA GLN A 175 -10.27 -6.73 -11.52
C GLN A 175 -9.92 -7.18 -10.08
N VAL A 176 -10.85 -7.00 -9.15
CA VAL A 176 -10.65 -7.35 -7.74
C VAL A 176 -10.74 -8.86 -7.57
N SER A 177 -9.73 -9.43 -6.91
CA SER A 177 -9.64 -10.86 -6.58
C SER A 177 -8.89 -11.05 -5.27
N GLU A 178 -8.78 -12.29 -4.80
CA GLU A 178 -7.97 -12.64 -3.63
C GLU A 178 -6.50 -12.21 -3.78
N THR A 179 -5.96 -12.24 -4.99
CA THR A 179 -4.56 -11.88 -5.31
C THR A 179 -4.38 -10.45 -5.81
N ASN A 180 -5.48 -9.72 -6.02
CA ASN A 180 -5.51 -8.32 -6.46
C ASN A 180 -6.58 -7.54 -5.68
N GLN A 181 -6.37 -7.40 -4.38
CA GLN A 181 -7.34 -6.77 -3.48
C GLN A 181 -7.37 -5.26 -3.65
N MET A 182 -8.56 -4.68 -3.75
CA MET A 182 -8.79 -3.25 -3.71
C MET A 182 -9.50 -2.89 -2.39
N LEU A 183 -8.99 -1.90 -1.67
CA LEU A 183 -9.66 -1.44 -0.46
C LEU A 183 -10.98 -0.72 -0.78
N GLY A 184 -12.03 -1.07 -0.03
CA GLY A 184 -13.29 -0.32 0.02
C GLY A 184 -14.24 -0.50 -1.17
N VAL A 185 -14.20 -1.60 -1.91
CA VAL A 185 -15.10 -1.83 -3.08
C VAL A 185 -16.58 -1.69 -2.72
N ASP A 186 -17.01 -2.23 -1.59
CA ASP A 186 -18.37 -2.11 -1.08
C ASP A 186 -18.76 -0.66 -0.83
N SER A 187 -17.89 0.10 -0.13
CA SER A 187 -18.12 1.52 0.17
C SER A 187 -18.20 2.36 -1.11
N ARG A 188 -17.41 2.04 -2.13
CA ARG A 188 -17.43 2.71 -3.44
C ARG A 188 -18.72 2.43 -4.19
N THR A 189 -19.17 1.19 -4.17
CA THR A 189 -20.46 0.80 -4.76
C THR A 189 -21.59 1.56 -4.07
N GLY A 190 -21.62 1.56 -2.73
CA GLY A 190 -22.62 2.28 -1.94
C GLY A 190 -22.62 3.80 -2.18
N LEU A 191 -21.43 4.41 -2.36
CA LEU A 191 -21.29 5.81 -2.74
C LEU A 191 -21.92 6.08 -4.11
N LEU A 192 -21.62 5.26 -5.12
CA LEU A 192 -22.21 5.39 -6.46
C LEU A 192 -23.73 5.14 -6.45
N ASN A 193 -24.23 4.18 -5.67
CA ASN A 193 -25.67 3.97 -5.51
C ASN A 193 -26.35 5.19 -4.91
N SER A 194 -25.73 5.80 -3.90
CA SER A 194 -26.24 7.00 -3.24
C SER A 194 -26.18 8.23 -4.16
N LEU A 195 -25.17 8.31 -5.03
CA LEU A 195 -25.11 9.29 -6.11
C LEU A 195 -26.27 9.10 -7.09
N GLY A 196 -26.51 7.88 -7.57
CA GLY A 196 -27.60 7.59 -8.52
C GLY A 196 -28.96 8.08 -7.98
N LYS A 197 -29.25 7.77 -6.71
CA LYS A 197 -30.43 8.28 -5.99
C LYS A 197 -30.47 9.80 -5.92
N SER A 198 -29.34 10.44 -5.65
CA SER A 198 -29.28 11.89 -5.53
C SER A 198 -29.49 12.58 -6.88
N LEU A 199 -28.88 12.10 -7.96
CA LEU A 199 -29.04 12.67 -9.31
C LEU A 199 -30.50 12.64 -9.77
N LEU A 200 -31.22 11.55 -9.48
CA LEU A 200 -32.65 11.40 -9.78
C LEU A 200 -33.54 12.41 -9.02
N GLN A 201 -33.05 13.01 -7.94
CA GLN A 201 -33.78 14.05 -7.18
C GLN A 201 -33.60 15.46 -7.75
N PHE A 202 -32.75 15.66 -8.75
CA PHE A 202 -32.52 16.96 -9.40
C PHE A 202 -32.82 16.91 -10.91
N PRO A 203 -34.08 16.64 -11.32
CA PRO A 203 -34.44 16.51 -12.73
C PRO A 203 -34.23 17.79 -13.55
N ASP A 204 -34.27 18.96 -12.91
CA ASP A 204 -34.02 20.25 -13.59
C ASP A 204 -32.56 20.42 -14.06
N VAL A 205 -31.63 19.65 -13.48
CA VAL A 205 -30.21 19.68 -13.82
C VAL A 205 -29.80 18.43 -14.57
N PHE A 206 -30.12 17.24 -14.02
CA PHE A 206 -29.66 15.96 -14.55
C PHE A 206 -30.70 15.25 -15.42
N GLY A 207 -31.87 15.84 -15.63
CA GLY A 207 -32.98 15.24 -16.38
C GLY A 207 -33.63 14.07 -15.63
N ALA A 208 -34.71 13.53 -16.21
CA ALA A 208 -35.48 12.44 -15.62
C ALA A 208 -34.67 11.14 -15.41
N GLU A 209 -33.64 10.92 -16.23
CA GLU A 209 -32.75 9.76 -16.10
C GLU A 209 -31.65 9.97 -15.05
N GLY A 210 -31.47 11.17 -14.50
CA GLY A 210 -30.38 11.48 -13.57
C GLY A 210 -29.00 11.36 -14.23
N ARG A 211 -28.86 11.81 -15.48
CA ARG A 211 -27.60 11.75 -16.25
C ARG A 211 -26.67 12.90 -15.85
N PRO A 212 -25.46 12.63 -15.31
CA PRO A 212 -24.49 13.68 -14.97
C PRO A 212 -24.17 14.63 -16.14
N GLY A 213 -24.07 14.09 -17.35
CA GLY A 213 -23.78 14.83 -18.57
C GLY A 213 -24.79 15.93 -18.92
N ASN A 214 -26.03 15.87 -18.43
CA ASN A 214 -27.03 16.93 -18.63
C ASN A 214 -26.65 18.24 -17.91
N LEU A 215 -25.64 18.21 -17.04
CA LEU A 215 -24.97 19.41 -16.52
C LEU A 215 -24.47 20.33 -17.65
N VAL A 216 -24.11 19.77 -18.81
CA VAL A 216 -23.75 20.54 -20.00
C VAL A 216 -24.91 21.43 -20.45
N ASP A 217 -26.12 20.88 -20.55
CA ASP A 217 -27.30 21.63 -20.96
C ASP A 217 -27.68 22.67 -19.92
N TYR A 218 -27.64 22.31 -18.64
CA TYR A 218 -27.96 23.21 -17.54
C TYR A 218 -27.04 24.44 -17.49
N LEU A 219 -25.73 24.24 -17.70
CA LEU A 219 -24.75 25.34 -17.68
C LEU A 219 -24.77 26.17 -18.97
N LEU A 220 -25.12 25.57 -20.11
CA LEU A 220 -25.26 26.28 -21.39
C LEU A 220 -26.63 26.95 -21.59
N SER A 221 -27.60 26.69 -20.70
CA SER A 221 -28.91 27.34 -20.73
C SER A 221 -28.77 28.86 -20.73
N GLY A 222 -29.45 29.53 -21.67
CA GLY A 222 -29.35 30.96 -21.89
C GLY A 222 -28.13 31.41 -22.69
N GLU A 223 -27.38 30.47 -23.28
CA GLU A 223 -26.20 30.69 -24.15
C GLU A 223 -25.17 31.68 -23.56
N PRO A 224 -24.70 31.45 -22.32
CA PRO A 224 -23.75 32.37 -21.70
C PRO A 224 -22.43 32.42 -22.49
N LYS A 225 -21.87 33.63 -22.55
CA LYS A 225 -20.55 33.87 -23.14
C LYS A 225 -19.46 33.09 -22.39
N GLU A 226 -19.50 33.12 -21.06
CA GLU A 226 -18.55 32.45 -20.16
C GLU A 226 -19.33 31.65 -19.10
N LEU A 227 -18.76 30.54 -18.65
CA LEU A 227 -19.34 29.70 -17.61
C LEU A 227 -18.83 30.11 -16.23
N ASP A 228 -19.67 29.96 -15.20
CA ASP A 228 -19.31 30.33 -13.83
C ASP A 228 -18.97 29.09 -13.00
N VAL A 229 -17.74 29.06 -12.46
CA VAL A 229 -17.29 27.99 -11.56
C VAL A 229 -18.13 27.90 -10.30
N LEU A 230 -18.64 29.03 -9.78
CA LEU A 230 -19.47 29.04 -8.58
C LEU A 230 -20.83 28.36 -8.84
N LYS A 231 -21.40 28.54 -10.02
CA LYS A 231 -22.64 27.84 -10.43
C LYS A 231 -22.40 26.34 -10.56
N LEU A 232 -21.29 25.92 -11.18
CA LEU A 232 -20.91 24.51 -11.25
C LEU A 232 -20.71 23.92 -9.85
N TRP A 233 -19.98 24.63 -8.98
CA TRP A 233 -19.72 24.23 -7.60
C TRP A 233 -21.00 23.99 -6.80
N ASP A 234 -21.93 24.94 -6.81
CA ASP A 234 -23.18 24.85 -6.06
C ASP A 234 -24.01 23.64 -6.48
N VAL A 235 -24.07 23.36 -7.79
CA VAL A 235 -24.75 22.17 -8.32
C VAL A 235 -24.08 20.88 -7.86
N LEU A 236 -22.74 20.81 -7.94
CA LEU A 236 -22.01 19.61 -7.53
C LEU A 236 -22.14 19.37 -6.01
N GLN A 237 -22.07 20.41 -5.19
CA GLN A 237 -22.29 20.28 -3.75
C GLN A 237 -23.71 19.81 -3.44
N ALA A 238 -24.73 20.38 -4.07
CA ALA A 238 -26.11 19.94 -3.90
C ALA A 238 -26.31 18.46 -4.27
N ALA A 239 -25.66 18.00 -5.34
CA ALA A 239 -25.74 16.62 -5.81
C ALA A 239 -24.93 15.62 -4.97
N LEU A 240 -23.77 16.02 -4.44
CA LEU A 240 -22.86 15.11 -3.73
C LEU A 240 -23.11 15.01 -2.23
N ILE A 241 -23.61 16.08 -1.60
CA ILE A 241 -23.84 16.10 -0.14
C ILE A 241 -24.72 14.93 0.34
N PRO A 242 -25.84 14.60 -0.33
CA PRO A 242 -26.66 13.45 0.05
C PRO A 242 -25.97 12.09 -0.13
N SER A 243 -24.92 12.02 -0.96
CA SER A 243 -24.21 10.77 -1.26
C SER A 243 -23.13 10.43 -0.22
N TRP A 244 -22.70 11.40 0.59
CA TRP A 244 -21.68 11.15 1.61
C TRP A 244 -22.25 10.41 2.83
N PRO A 245 -21.40 9.68 3.59
CA PRO A 245 -21.79 9.07 4.84
C PRO A 245 -22.45 10.07 5.81
N LYS A 246 -23.55 9.66 6.44
CA LYS A 246 -24.38 10.53 7.30
C LYS A 246 -23.73 10.86 8.65
N ASP A 247 -22.72 10.09 9.04
CA ASP A 247 -21.96 10.24 10.29
C ASP A 247 -20.86 11.31 10.21
N ARG A 248 -20.69 11.96 9.05
CA ARG A 248 -19.85 13.16 8.93
C ARG A 248 -20.41 14.34 9.74
N THR A 249 -19.64 15.42 9.81
CA THR A 249 -20.05 16.65 10.50
C THR A 249 -21.41 17.13 10.02
N ASN A 250 -22.28 17.42 10.98
CA ASN A 250 -23.63 17.93 10.76
C ASN A 250 -23.77 19.30 11.44
N VAL A 251 -24.44 20.23 10.77
CA VAL A 251 -24.78 21.56 11.29
C VAL A 251 -26.29 21.72 11.21
N ASN A 252 -26.94 21.91 12.36
CA ASN A 252 -28.40 22.06 12.44
C ASN A 252 -29.16 20.96 11.67
N GLY A 253 -28.72 19.70 11.82
CA GLY A 253 -29.30 18.54 11.14
C GLY A 253 -28.99 18.41 9.64
N HIS A 254 -28.12 19.27 9.08
CA HIS A 254 -27.66 19.19 7.70
C HIS A 254 -26.22 18.65 7.65
N ALA A 255 -26.02 17.55 6.91
CA ALA A 255 -24.68 17.05 6.62
C ALA A 255 -23.92 18.06 5.76
N ILE A 256 -22.66 18.32 6.09
CA ILE A 256 -21.80 19.27 5.38
C ILE A 256 -20.56 18.59 4.77
N GLY A 257 -20.63 17.30 4.47
CA GLY A 257 -19.62 16.60 3.67
C GLY A 257 -18.23 16.57 4.31
N ASP A 258 -17.20 16.83 3.50
CA ASP A 258 -15.78 16.85 3.94
C ASP A 258 -15.45 18.20 4.61
N ALA A 259 -15.94 18.34 5.83
CA ALA A 259 -15.72 19.47 6.73
C ALA A 259 -15.64 18.96 8.16
N TRP A 260 -14.67 19.43 8.94
CA TRP A 260 -14.35 18.84 10.24
C TRP A 260 -14.08 19.91 11.29
N PRO A 261 -14.45 19.68 12.57
CA PRO A 261 -14.00 20.53 13.67
C PRO A 261 -12.48 20.60 13.72
N LEU A 262 -11.94 21.76 14.06
CA LEU A 262 -10.51 22.04 14.18
C LEU A 262 -10.24 22.93 15.40
N SER A 263 -9.44 22.44 16.34
CA SER A 263 -9.12 23.15 17.59
C SER A 263 -8.47 24.53 17.35
N THR A 264 -7.63 24.65 16.32
CA THR A 264 -6.95 25.88 15.91
C THR A 264 -7.91 27.00 15.51
N LEU A 265 -9.12 26.66 15.08
CA LEU A 265 -10.16 27.63 14.71
C LEU A 265 -11.06 28.04 15.89
N GLY A 266 -10.97 27.34 17.02
CA GLY A 266 -11.70 27.65 18.24
C GLY A 266 -12.32 26.42 18.90
N ASN A 267 -13.22 26.68 19.85
CA ASN A 267 -13.84 25.63 20.65
C ASN A 267 -14.78 24.75 19.82
N ALA A 268 -14.70 23.44 20.09
CA ALA A 268 -15.58 22.43 19.51
C ALA A 268 -17.07 22.76 19.75
N GLY A 269 -17.92 22.44 18.77
CA GLY A 269 -19.37 22.64 18.84
C GLY A 269 -19.87 23.96 18.26
N THR A 270 -18.98 24.84 17.79
CA THR A 270 -19.36 26.04 17.02
C THR A 270 -19.10 25.85 15.53
N THR A 271 -19.94 26.42 14.67
CA THR A 271 -19.72 26.40 13.21
C THR A 271 -18.46 27.17 12.80
N ALA A 272 -18.03 28.13 13.62
CA ALA A 272 -16.80 28.88 13.42
C ALA A 272 -15.53 28.02 13.53
N ALA A 273 -15.56 26.94 14.31
CA ALA A 273 -14.46 26.00 14.52
C ALA A 273 -14.40 24.88 13.46
N ILE A 274 -15.23 24.93 12.42
CA ILE A 274 -15.26 23.92 11.36
C ILE A 274 -14.40 24.38 10.17
N GLN A 275 -13.46 23.53 9.76
CA GLN A 275 -12.72 23.68 8.50
C GLN A 275 -13.38 22.84 7.41
N PRO A 276 -14.00 23.44 6.38
CA PRO A 276 -14.43 22.73 5.18
C PRO A 276 -13.26 22.52 4.22
N PHE A 277 -13.27 21.38 3.51
CA PHE A 277 -12.29 21.06 2.47
C PHE A 277 -12.94 20.69 1.16
N HIS A 278 -14.01 19.88 1.20
CA HIS A 278 -14.75 19.40 0.03
C HIS A 278 -13.82 18.94 -1.11
N LYS A 279 -12.69 18.30 -0.74
CA LYS A 279 -11.53 18.11 -1.65
C LYS A 279 -11.94 17.36 -2.91
N LEU A 280 -12.73 16.30 -2.75
CA LEU A 280 -13.15 15.48 -3.87
C LEU A 280 -14.10 16.23 -4.81
N THR A 281 -15.00 17.07 -4.28
CA THR A 281 -15.83 17.97 -5.09
C THR A 281 -14.97 19.02 -5.82
N GLN A 282 -13.95 19.59 -5.18
CA GLN A 282 -13.03 20.53 -5.83
C GLN A 282 -12.30 19.87 -6.99
N TRP A 283 -11.81 18.66 -6.78
CA TRP A 283 -11.11 17.93 -7.82
C TRP A 283 -12.03 17.46 -8.95
N LEU A 284 -13.28 17.12 -8.64
CA LEU A 284 -14.31 16.91 -9.66
C LEU A 284 -14.54 18.19 -10.47
N THR A 285 -14.64 19.34 -9.81
CA THR A 285 -14.84 20.64 -10.48
C THR A 285 -13.71 20.92 -11.48
N TYR A 286 -12.43 20.81 -11.05
CA TYR A 286 -11.28 20.91 -11.95
C TYR A 286 -11.37 19.95 -13.13
N SER A 287 -11.76 18.69 -12.88
CA SER A 287 -11.86 17.67 -13.92
C SER A 287 -12.97 17.96 -14.93
N LEU A 288 -14.14 18.42 -14.47
CA LEU A 288 -15.31 18.68 -15.31
C LEU A 288 -15.17 19.97 -16.13
N MET A 289 -14.40 20.96 -15.67
CA MET A 289 -14.15 22.17 -16.44
C MET A 289 -13.45 21.89 -17.79
N VAL A 290 -12.59 20.87 -17.84
CA VAL A 290 -11.75 20.56 -19.00
C VAL A 290 -12.54 20.16 -20.25
N PRO A 291 -13.53 19.25 -20.21
CA PRO A 291 -14.40 18.97 -21.36
C PRO A 291 -15.10 20.21 -21.95
N PHE A 292 -15.60 21.12 -21.13
CA PHE A 292 -16.25 22.35 -21.63
C PHE A 292 -15.26 23.24 -22.41
N THR A 293 -14.03 23.34 -21.92
CA THR A 293 -13.00 24.13 -22.60
C THR A 293 -12.47 23.45 -23.85
N ARG A 294 -12.16 22.14 -23.78
CA ARG A 294 -11.54 21.41 -24.91
C ARG A 294 -12.51 21.03 -26.02
N ILE A 295 -13.76 20.72 -25.69
CA ILE A 295 -14.75 20.22 -26.66
C ILE A 295 -15.69 21.33 -27.11
N LEU A 296 -16.10 22.21 -26.20
CA LEU A 296 -17.10 23.25 -26.48
C LEU A 296 -16.51 24.66 -26.58
N ASN A 297 -15.19 24.81 -26.44
CA ASN A 297 -14.48 26.08 -26.48
C ASN A 297 -15.05 27.13 -25.50
N LYS A 298 -15.50 26.68 -24.32
CA LYS A 298 -16.02 27.57 -23.26
C LYS A 298 -14.94 28.00 -22.27
N THR A 299 -14.96 29.28 -21.92
CA THR A 299 -14.14 29.88 -20.86
C THR A 299 -14.88 29.88 -19.52
N TRP A 300 -14.11 30.02 -18.44
CA TRP A 300 -14.60 29.98 -17.08
C TRP A 300 -14.24 31.26 -16.34
N VAL A 301 -15.21 31.85 -15.64
CA VAL A 301 -14.99 32.93 -14.66
C VAL A 301 -14.98 32.36 -13.24
N ASN A 302 -14.39 33.09 -12.31
CA ASN A 302 -14.26 32.72 -10.90
C ASN A 302 -13.45 31.43 -10.65
N ALA A 303 -12.60 31.01 -11.61
CA ALA A 303 -11.79 29.81 -11.48
C ALA A 303 -10.75 29.91 -10.34
N GLU A 304 -10.30 31.12 -10.03
CA GLU A 304 -9.42 31.43 -8.90
C GLU A 304 -10.06 31.19 -7.53
N SER A 305 -11.39 31.02 -7.47
CA SER A 305 -12.09 30.65 -6.23
C SER A 305 -11.75 29.23 -5.77
N LEU A 306 -11.38 28.32 -6.69
CA LEU A 306 -10.91 26.98 -6.34
C LEU A 306 -9.58 27.07 -5.61
N THR A 307 -9.37 26.17 -4.64
CA THR A 307 -8.13 26.15 -3.83
C THR A 307 -7.14 25.13 -4.37
N GLY A 308 -5.94 25.11 -3.77
CA GLY A 308 -5.11 23.91 -3.79
C GLY A 308 -5.86 22.68 -3.23
N LEU A 309 -5.35 21.47 -3.47
CA LEU A 309 -5.98 20.25 -2.97
C LEU A 309 -5.23 19.73 -1.74
N PRO A 310 -5.87 19.69 -0.55
CA PRO A 310 -5.22 19.28 0.69
C PRO A 310 -5.26 17.76 0.83
N GLU A 311 -4.56 17.09 -0.09
CA GLU A 311 -4.36 15.66 -0.07
C GLU A 311 -2.93 15.30 0.35
N TYR A 312 -2.71 14.02 0.66
CA TYR A 312 -1.52 13.57 1.35
C TYR A 312 -0.22 13.70 0.54
N ARG A 313 -0.26 13.82 -0.80
CA ARG A 313 0.93 14.10 -1.62
C ARG A 313 1.37 15.54 -1.49
N ASN A 314 0.45 16.48 -1.65
CA ASN A 314 0.68 17.91 -1.47
C ASN A 314 1.06 18.23 -0.01
N GLY A 315 0.31 17.73 0.96
CA GLY A 315 0.64 17.92 2.38
C GLY A 315 1.94 17.23 2.77
N GLY A 316 2.20 16.05 2.21
CA GLY A 316 3.39 15.25 2.48
C GLY A 316 4.68 15.89 1.96
N LEU A 317 4.61 16.65 0.87
CA LEU A 317 5.72 17.43 0.33
C LEU A 317 6.31 18.36 1.40
N PHE A 318 5.45 19.12 2.10
CA PHE A 318 5.88 20.08 3.12
C PHE A 318 6.45 19.41 4.37
N VAL A 319 5.91 18.25 4.76
CA VAL A 319 6.48 17.47 5.88
C VAL A 319 7.83 16.86 5.49
N ASP A 320 7.96 16.36 4.27
CA ASP A 320 9.21 15.77 3.79
C ASP A 320 10.33 16.79 3.62
N TYR A 321 10.05 18.02 3.24
CA TYR A 321 11.06 19.08 3.20
C TYR A 321 11.26 19.78 4.56
N GLY A 322 10.55 19.34 5.61
CA GLY A 322 10.68 19.89 6.95
C GLY A 322 10.07 21.28 7.12
N VAL A 323 9.26 21.75 6.17
CA VAL A 323 8.43 22.97 6.32
C VAL A 323 7.42 22.78 7.46
N LEU A 324 6.92 21.55 7.62
CA LEU A 324 6.07 21.16 8.72
C LEU A 324 6.71 20.02 9.51
N THR A 325 6.78 20.15 10.83
CA THR A 325 7.17 19.05 11.73
C THR A 325 6.09 18.81 12.76
N LEU A 326 5.74 17.53 13.01
CA LEU A 326 4.83 17.19 14.10
C LEU A 326 5.46 17.55 15.43
N LYS A 327 4.68 18.21 16.29
CA LYS A 327 5.01 18.40 17.70
C LYS A 327 5.13 17.05 18.40
N LYS A 328 5.99 17.01 19.42
CA LYS A 328 6.40 15.78 20.10
C LYS A 328 5.22 14.91 20.55
N GLU A 329 4.21 15.48 21.23
CA GLU A 329 3.08 14.66 21.71
C GLU A 329 2.27 14.05 20.56
N SER A 330 2.09 14.81 19.47
CA SER A 330 1.36 14.35 18.30
C SER A 330 2.13 13.23 17.59
N LEU A 331 3.45 13.40 17.41
CA LEU A 331 4.32 12.39 16.82
C LEU A 331 4.32 11.09 17.62
N GLU A 332 4.54 11.16 18.93
CA GLU A 332 4.54 9.98 19.81
C GLU A 332 3.19 9.26 19.79
N ARG A 333 2.07 10.00 19.81
CA ARG A 333 0.72 9.43 19.70
C ARG A 333 0.51 8.72 18.37
N GLY A 334 0.88 9.35 17.26
CA GLY A 334 0.73 8.77 15.92
C GLY A 334 1.60 7.53 15.71
N LEU A 335 2.85 7.56 16.20
CA LEU A 335 3.76 6.40 16.14
C LEU A 335 3.24 5.24 17.00
N LYS A 336 2.73 5.52 18.21
CA LYS A 336 2.14 4.49 19.06
C LYS A 336 0.89 3.85 18.45
N ALA A 337 0.14 4.60 17.64
CA ALA A 337 -1.03 4.12 16.91
C ALA A 337 -0.65 3.30 15.65
N SER A 338 0.62 3.33 15.27
CA SER A 338 1.20 2.59 14.16
C SER A 338 1.89 1.32 14.66
N ASN A 339 1.92 0.28 13.83
CA ASN A 339 2.80 -0.88 14.03
C ASN A 339 4.10 -0.72 13.21
N ASP A 340 4.43 0.51 12.80
CA ASP A 340 5.50 0.87 11.88
C ASP A 340 6.14 2.22 12.29
N ASN A 341 7.15 2.67 11.55
CA ASN A 341 7.96 3.87 11.81
C ASN A 341 7.31 5.19 11.35
N LEU A 342 6.07 5.15 10.85
CA LEU A 342 5.34 6.33 10.41
C LEU A 342 4.13 6.59 11.30
N PRO A 343 3.84 7.86 11.66
CA PRO A 343 2.68 8.19 12.45
C PRO A 343 1.38 7.96 11.65
N VAL A 344 0.40 7.34 12.30
CA VAL A 344 -0.92 7.02 11.73
C VAL A 344 -2.01 7.76 12.49
N PHE A 345 -2.95 8.40 11.78
CA PHE A 345 -4.13 9.05 12.36
C PHE A 345 -5.39 8.79 11.54
N GLU A 346 -6.55 8.92 12.17
CA GLU A 346 -7.86 8.89 11.50
C GLU A 346 -8.06 10.14 10.64
N GLY A 347 -8.85 10.03 9.57
CA GLY A 347 -9.12 11.18 8.68
C GLY A 347 -9.80 12.38 9.36
N SER A 348 -10.54 12.14 10.45
CA SER A 348 -11.21 13.16 11.25
C SER A 348 -10.42 13.61 12.48
N ASP A 349 -9.19 13.10 12.68
CA ASP A 349 -8.32 13.50 13.78
C ASP A 349 -7.87 14.95 13.62
N ASP A 350 -7.81 15.71 14.72
CA ASP A 350 -7.44 17.13 14.72
C ASP A 350 -6.06 17.38 14.09
N VAL A 351 -5.11 16.43 14.22
CA VAL A 351 -3.80 16.49 13.53
C VAL A 351 -3.97 16.49 12.02
N ILE A 352 -4.85 15.64 11.49
CA ILE A 352 -5.09 15.54 10.04
C ILE A 352 -5.85 16.76 9.55
N VAL A 353 -6.83 17.24 10.31
CA VAL A 353 -7.60 18.43 9.95
C VAL A 353 -6.70 19.67 9.94
N GLU A 354 -5.83 19.85 10.94
CA GLU A 354 -4.86 20.96 10.97
C GLU A 354 -3.87 20.85 9.81
N TRP A 355 -3.33 19.66 9.55
CA TRP A 355 -2.40 19.43 8.44
C TRP A 355 -3.01 19.74 7.07
N ARG A 356 -4.26 19.30 6.83
CA ARG A 356 -4.99 19.58 5.60
C ARG A 356 -5.28 21.08 5.45
N ALA A 357 -5.64 21.77 6.54
CA ALA A 357 -5.87 23.21 6.54
C ALA A 357 -4.59 24.00 6.23
N LEU A 358 -3.47 23.61 6.85
CA LEU A 358 -2.14 24.16 6.57
C LEU A 358 -1.72 23.94 5.12
N THR A 359 -1.99 22.76 4.57
CA THR A 359 -1.67 22.43 3.17
C THR A 359 -2.33 23.42 2.21
N LEU A 360 -3.54 23.92 2.48
CA LEU A 360 -4.18 24.93 1.65
C LEU A 360 -3.41 26.26 1.64
N GLY A 361 -3.05 26.78 2.83
CA GLY A 361 -2.28 28.01 2.95
C GLY A 361 -0.87 27.89 2.36
N LEU A 362 -0.20 26.77 2.62
CA LEU A 362 1.12 26.47 2.08
C LEU A 362 1.14 26.37 0.55
N LEU A 363 0.09 25.80 -0.06
CA LEU A 363 -0.03 25.75 -1.52
C LEU A 363 -0.22 27.15 -2.12
N ASP A 364 -1.02 28.02 -1.50
CA ASP A 364 -1.17 29.41 -1.94
C ASP A 364 0.17 30.18 -1.80
N ALA A 365 0.89 30.03 -0.68
CA ALA A 365 2.20 30.64 -0.47
C ALA A 365 3.24 30.12 -1.48
N LEU A 366 3.30 28.81 -1.68
CA LEU A 366 4.21 28.18 -2.64
C LEU A 366 3.89 28.58 -4.09
N TYR A 367 2.61 28.69 -4.45
CA TYR A 367 2.19 29.18 -5.76
C TYR A 367 2.72 30.60 -6.02
N ALA A 368 2.65 31.49 -5.03
CA ALA A 368 3.18 32.86 -5.14
C ALA A 368 4.72 32.88 -5.31
N MET A 369 5.43 31.85 -4.83
CA MET A 369 6.89 31.71 -5.01
C MET A 369 7.27 31.08 -6.36
N VAL A 370 6.49 30.10 -6.83
CA VAL A 370 6.80 29.30 -8.03
C VAL A 370 6.32 29.97 -9.32
N ALA A 371 5.10 30.50 -9.35
CA ALA A 371 4.52 31.06 -10.58
C ALA A 371 5.38 32.18 -11.21
N PRO A 372 6.00 33.10 -10.45
CA PRO A 372 6.90 34.12 -11.02
C PRO A 372 8.23 33.59 -11.55
N ARG A 373 8.66 32.37 -11.17
CA ARG A 373 9.91 31.75 -11.63
C ARG A 373 9.77 31.13 -13.02
N ILE A 374 8.54 30.86 -13.45
CA ILE A 374 8.23 30.22 -14.72
C ILE A 374 7.70 31.28 -15.69
N ASP A 375 8.51 31.64 -16.70
CA ASP A 375 8.17 32.68 -17.66
C ASP A 375 7.12 32.20 -18.68
N THR A 376 5.84 32.42 -18.36
CA THR A 376 4.72 32.14 -19.27
C THR A 376 3.72 33.28 -19.32
N THR A 377 3.10 33.46 -20.48
CA THR A 377 1.97 34.36 -20.66
C THR A 377 0.77 33.59 -21.24
N PRO A 378 -0.34 33.44 -20.51
CA PRO A 378 -0.54 33.86 -19.12
C PRO A 378 0.36 33.07 -18.12
N PRO A 379 0.57 33.58 -16.89
CA PRO A 379 1.24 32.83 -15.84
C PRO A 379 0.55 31.49 -15.56
N LEU A 380 1.30 30.50 -15.10
CA LEU A 380 0.73 29.22 -14.66
C LEU A 380 -0.34 29.46 -13.59
N ASN A 381 -1.48 28.79 -13.71
CA ASN A 381 -2.51 28.83 -12.68
C ASN A 381 -2.33 27.72 -11.62
N MET A 382 -3.08 27.80 -10.52
CA MET A 382 -3.03 26.82 -9.42
C MET A 382 -3.20 25.38 -9.92
N ALA A 383 -4.14 25.11 -10.84
CA ALA A 383 -4.36 23.75 -11.35
C ALA A 383 -3.15 23.21 -12.12
N GLN A 384 -2.44 24.06 -12.86
CA GLN A 384 -1.20 23.68 -13.57
C GLN A 384 -0.05 23.42 -12.59
N VAL A 385 0.08 24.24 -11.55
CA VAL A 385 1.10 24.06 -10.50
C VAL A 385 0.83 22.80 -9.67
N LEU A 386 -0.43 22.45 -9.42
CA LEU A 386 -0.77 21.17 -8.81
C LEU A 386 -0.31 19.99 -9.69
N GLU A 387 -0.64 20.00 -10.98
CA GLU A 387 -0.36 18.89 -11.91
C GLU A 387 1.13 18.67 -12.15
N ALA A 388 1.82 19.70 -12.65
CA ALA A 388 3.23 19.60 -13.02
C ALA A 388 4.17 19.79 -11.83
N GLY A 389 3.70 20.44 -10.75
CA GLY A 389 4.50 20.80 -9.60
C GLY A 389 4.22 19.94 -8.38
N THR A 390 3.36 20.41 -7.47
CA THR A 390 3.30 19.94 -6.08
C THR A 390 2.84 18.49 -5.96
N TRP A 391 1.85 18.05 -6.74
CA TRP A 391 1.34 16.69 -6.69
C TRP A 391 2.37 15.68 -7.18
N LYS A 392 3.12 16.04 -8.23
CA LYS A 392 4.22 15.23 -8.77
C LYS A 392 5.42 15.22 -7.82
N SER A 393 5.84 16.40 -7.37
CA SER A 393 6.95 16.59 -6.43
C SER A 393 6.74 15.80 -5.13
N GLY A 394 5.51 15.83 -4.58
CA GLY A 394 5.13 15.05 -3.40
C GLY A 394 5.22 13.53 -3.61
N ARG A 395 4.97 13.03 -4.83
CA ARG A 395 5.18 11.61 -5.15
C ARG A 395 6.66 11.25 -5.29
N GLU A 396 7.44 12.10 -5.95
CA GLU A 396 8.86 11.87 -6.19
C GLU A 396 9.63 11.84 -4.86
N ILE A 397 9.39 12.81 -3.97
CA ILE A 397 10.04 12.82 -2.66
C ILE A 397 9.57 11.65 -1.77
N ALA A 398 8.28 11.29 -1.84
CA ALA A 398 7.74 10.14 -1.14
C ALA A 398 8.44 8.83 -1.58
N ALA A 399 8.60 8.63 -2.89
CA ALA A 399 9.30 7.47 -3.44
C ALA A 399 10.80 7.48 -3.09
N LYS A 400 11.45 8.65 -3.07
CA LYS A 400 12.86 8.77 -2.69
C LYS A 400 13.10 8.43 -1.22
N LYS A 401 12.24 8.90 -0.32
CA LYS A 401 12.39 8.70 1.14
C LYS A 401 11.83 7.37 1.65
N ARG A 402 10.82 6.82 0.97
CA ARG A 402 10.18 5.54 1.31
C ARG A 402 9.99 4.72 0.03
N PRO A 403 11.07 4.12 -0.52
CA PRO A 403 11.03 3.45 -1.83
C PRO A 403 10.09 2.25 -1.88
N GLU A 404 9.92 1.55 -0.77
CA GLU A 404 9.07 0.35 -0.68
C GLU A 404 7.58 0.71 -0.77
N THR A 405 7.11 1.63 0.06
CA THR A 405 5.68 1.95 0.19
C THR A 405 5.25 3.15 -0.67
N LYS A 406 6.20 4.03 -0.97
CA LYS A 406 5.97 5.35 -1.59
C LYS A 406 4.88 6.12 -0.84
N SER A 407 4.73 5.90 0.46
CA SER A 407 3.67 6.50 1.28
C SER A 407 4.01 7.95 1.65
N SER A 408 2.98 8.68 2.09
CA SER A 408 3.16 9.99 2.72
C SER A 408 3.89 9.84 4.07
N PRO A 409 4.64 10.86 4.54
CA PRO A 409 5.28 10.86 5.86
C PRO A 409 4.28 10.79 7.03
N ILE A 410 3.02 11.15 6.82
CA ILE A 410 1.92 10.92 7.76
C ILE A 410 0.89 10.02 7.08
N VAL A 411 0.55 8.91 7.72
CA VAL A 411 -0.34 7.88 7.15
C VAL A 411 -1.76 8.12 7.65
N LEU A 412 -2.71 8.16 6.71
CA LEU A 412 -4.13 8.18 7.02
C LEU A 412 -4.58 6.73 7.24
N ARG A 413 -5.22 6.45 8.38
CA ARG A 413 -5.87 5.15 8.56
C ARG A 413 -7.01 5.06 7.55
N SER A 414 -6.86 4.14 6.60
CA SER A 414 -7.74 4.05 5.44
C SER A 414 -8.63 2.83 5.54
N ASP A 415 -9.81 3.04 6.13
CA ASP A 415 -10.97 2.17 5.99
C ASP A 415 -11.83 2.65 4.79
N GLY A 416 -11.22 3.10 3.69
CA GLY A 416 -11.94 3.71 2.56
C GLY A 416 -12.80 4.93 2.95
N PRO A 417 -13.49 5.60 2.00
CA PRO A 417 -14.43 6.65 2.34
C PRO A 417 -15.72 6.04 2.90
N GLY A 418 -15.74 5.75 4.20
CA GLY A 418 -16.97 5.38 4.92
C GLY A 418 -17.04 3.96 5.48
N ALA A 419 -15.95 3.20 5.56
CA ALA A 419 -15.91 2.15 6.57
C ALA A 419 -15.37 2.78 7.86
N LYS A 420 -16.14 2.62 8.93
CA LYS A 420 -15.72 2.95 10.29
C LYS A 420 -15.67 1.62 11.02
N LEU A 421 -14.47 1.10 11.26
CA LEU A 421 -14.31 0.10 12.31
C LEU A 421 -14.37 0.86 13.64
N ASP A 422 -15.57 0.92 14.22
CA ASP A 422 -15.75 1.42 15.58
C ASP A 422 -15.12 0.42 16.57
N LEU A 423 -13.82 0.57 16.80
CA LEU A 423 -13.13 -0.02 17.94
C LEU A 423 -13.42 0.87 19.16
N VAL A 424 -14.66 0.77 19.65
CA VAL A 424 -15.00 1.36 20.93
C VAL A 424 -14.28 0.54 22.00
N ARG A 425 -13.15 1.04 22.52
CA ARG A 425 -12.73 0.66 23.87
C ARG A 425 -13.76 1.26 24.81
N ARG A 426 -14.87 0.54 25.00
CA ARG A 426 -15.95 0.97 25.87
C ARG A 426 -15.48 0.66 27.28
N GLU A 427 -15.15 1.71 28.02
CA GLU A 427 -15.02 1.61 29.48
C GLU A 427 -16.27 0.93 30.02
N GLY A 428 -16.06 -0.21 30.69
CA GLY A 428 -17.04 -0.99 31.44
C GLY A 428 -18.49 -0.91 30.92
N GLY A 429 -18.85 -1.78 29.97
CA GLY A 429 -20.26 -2.09 29.77
C GLY A 429 -20.85 -2.51 31.12
N LYS A 430 -21.89 -1.79 31.59
CA LYS A 430 -22.63 -2.14 32.81
C LYS A 430 -22.92 -3.64 32.79
N ALA A 431 -22.26 -4.40 33.66
CA ALA A 431 -22.58 -5.79 33.90
C ALA A 431 -24.07 -5.86 34.30
N GLY A 432 -24.88 -6.63 33.57
CA GLY A 432 -26.24 -6.96 34.00
C GLY A 432 -27.39 -6.70 33.02
N SER A 433 -27.14 -6.30 31.77
CA SER A 433 -28.24 -6.22 30.78
C SER A 433 -28.73 -7.63 30.41
N VAL A 434 -30.04 -7.85 30.54
CA VAL A 434 -30.69 -9.14 30.24
C VAL A 434 -31.04 -9.19 28.74
N ILE A 435 -30.62 -10.26 28.08
CA ILE A 435 -30.81 -10.54 26.66
C ILE A 435 -31.72 -11.75 26.53
N THR A 436 -32.71 -11.66 25.65
CA THR A 436 -33.55 -12.80 25.30
C THR A 436 -32.87 -13.58 24.19
N VAL A 437 -32.39 -14.78 24.48
CA VAL A 437 -31.74 -15.67 23.52
C VAL A 437 -32.77 -16.65 22.99
N ALA A 438 -32.85 -16.74 21.67
CA ALA A 438 -33.61 -17.75 20.96
C ALA A 438 -32.66 -18.75 20.30
N LEU A 439 -32.74 -20.02 20.68
CA LEU A 439 -31.98 -21.12 20.08
C LEU A 439 -32.87 -21.86 19.08
N GLN A 440 -32.41 -21.97 17.83
CA GLN A 440 -33.10 -22.66 16.74
C GLN A 440 -32.14 -23.65 16.06
N PHE A 441 -32.56 -24.89 15.85
CA PHE A 441 -31.78 -25.85 15.07
C PHE A 441 -31.96 -25.56 13.58
N ILE A 442 -30.88 -25.62 12.80
CA ILE A 442 -30.93 -25.31 11.36
C ILE A 442 -31.82 -26.29 10.59
N ASP A 443 -31.82 -27.55 11.00
CA ASP A 443 -32.69 -28.60 10.44
C ASP A 443 -34.15 -28.52 10.94
N ASN A 444 -34.46 -27.58 11.84
CA ASN A 444 -35.73 -27.45 12.56
C ASN A 444 -36.19 -28.75 13.26
N SER A 445 -35.25 -29.63 13.63
CA SER A 445 -35.52 -30.90 14.30
C SER A 445 -36.17 -30.73 15.68
N ILE A 446 -35.86 -29.61 16.35
CA ILE A 446 -36.36 -29.27 17.68
C ILE A 446 -37.03 -27.89 17.65
N PRO A 447 -38.19 -27.72 18.30
CA PRO A 447 -38.86 -26.43 18.41
C PRO A 447 -37.94 -25.35 18.98
N ARG A 448 -38.04 -24.13 18.45
CA ARG A 448 -37.27 -22.97 18.91
C ARG A 448 -37.43 -22.78 20.42
N MET A 449 -36.31 -22.76 21.14
CA MET A 449 -36.27 -22.50 22.57
C MET A 449 -35.92 -21.04 22.82
N ILE A 450 -36.49 -20.44 23.86
CA ILE A 450 -36.28 -19.02 24.19
C ILE A 450 -36.03 -18.90 25.69
N GLU A 451 -34.93 -18.25 26.05
CA GLU A 451 -34.54 -18.04 27.44
C GLU A 451 -33.78 -16.72 27.62
N LYS A 452 -33.70 -16.22 28.86
CA LYS A 452 -33.03 -14.96 29.19
C LYS A 452 -31.67 -15.19 29.84
N PHE A 453 -30.68 -14.42 29.39
CA PHE A 453 -29.29 -14.50 29.83
C PHE A 453 -28.72 -13.11 30.08
N PRO A 454 -27.77 -12.95 31.03
CA PRO A 454 -27.01 -11.71 31.12
C PRO A 454 -26.11 -11.55 29.89
N SER A 455 -25.79 -10.31 29.52
CA SER A 455 -24.88 -10.00 28.41
C SER A 455 -23.46 -10.55 28.60
N SER A 456 -23.07 -10.86 29.83
CA SER A 456 -21.81 -11.54 30.15
C SER A 456 -21.81 -13.05 29.86
N ALA A 457 -22.97 -13.68 29.63
CA ALA A 457 -23.06 -15.13 29.42
C ALA A 457 -22.32 -15.56 28.15
N THR A 458 -21.51 -16.61 28.26
CA THR A 458 -20.80 -17.23 27.13
C THR A 458 -21.72 -18.09 26.29
N ILE A 459 -21.36 -18.34 25.03
CA ILE A 459 -22.10 -19.26 24.17
C ILE A 459 -22.14 -20.66 24.79
N TRP A 460 -21.04 -21.13 25.40
CA TRP A 460 -21.00 -22.40 26.11
C TRP A 460 -22.00 -22.47 27.28
N GLU A 461 -22.04 -21.44 28.13
CA GLU A 461 -22.99 -21.36 29.26
C GLU A 461 -24.45 -21.34 28.77
N ILE A 462 -24.71 -20.65 27.66
CA ILE A 462 -26.03 -20.60 27.04
C ILE A 462 -26.47 -21.98 26.58
N LEU A 463 -25.60 -22.71 25.88
CA LEU A 463 -25.90 -24.06 25.41
C LEU A 463 -26.08 -25.03 26.58
N LYS A 464 -25.23 -24.98 27.61
CA LYS A 464 -25.40 -25.77 28.84
C LYS A 464 -26.74 -25.51 29.51
N LYS A 465 -27.17 -24.26 29.62
CA LYS A 465 -28.44 -23.91 30.25
C LYS A 465 -29.65 -24.42 29.47
N PHE A 466 -29.61 -24.37 28.13
CA PHE A 466 -30.65 -24.97 27.30
C PHE A 466 -30.67 -26.51 27.41
N GLU A 467 -29.49 -27.14 27.54
CA GLU A 467 -29.32 -28.57 27.80
C GLU A 467 -29.88 -28.97 29.18
N ASP A 468 -29.57 -28.23 30.24
CA ASP A 468 -30.09 -28.45 31.59
C ASP A 468 -31.63 -28.27 31.65
N ASN A 469 -32.15 -27.22 31.01
CA ASN A 469 -33.59 -26.93 30.95
C ASN A 469 -34.37 -27.94 30.10
N SER A 470 -33.68 -28.72 29.26
CA SER A 470 -34.30 -29.84 28.55
C SER A 470 -34.54 -31.06 29.46
N GLY A 471 -34.03 -31.04 30.70
CA GLY A 471 -34.08 -32.17 31.63
C GLY A 471 -33.22 -33.34 31.16
N GLY A 472 -32.08 -33.07 30.50
CA GLY A 472 -31.18 -34.08 29.94
C GLY A 472 -31.68 -34.73 28.64
N LYS A 473 -32.71 -34.18 28.00
CA LYS A 473 -33.24 -34.69 26.72
C LYS A 473 -32.42 -34.22 25.50
N LEU A 474 -31.68 -33.12 25.64
CA LEU A 474 -30.84 -32.55 24.60
C LEU A 474 -29.40 -32.57 25.06
N MET A 475 -28.51 -33.12 24.23
CA MET A 475 -27.06 -32.97 24.38
C MET A 475 -26.59 -31.94 23.36
N LEU A 476 -26.17 -30.76 23.81
CA LEU A 476 -25.77 -29.65 22.93
C LEU A 476 -24.27 -29.40 22.96
N THR A 477 -23.62 -29.71 24.09
CA THR A 477 -22.23 -29.33 24.35
C THR A 477 -21.26 -30.49 24.28
N GLU A 478 -21.65 -31.67 24.78
CA GLU A 478 -20.79 -32.84 24.94
C GLU A 478 -21.26 -34.01 24.05
N ARG A 479 -21.18 -33.83 22.73
CA ARG A 479 -21.59 -34.86 21.76
C ARG A 479 -20.39 -35.62 21.21
N ALA A 480 -20.53 -36.94 21.13
CA ALA A 480 -19.53 -37.84 20.60
C ALA A 480 -20.13 -38.67 19.48
N VAL A 481 -19.44 -38.77 18.35
CA VAL A 481 -19.85 -39.58 17.20
C VAL A 481 -18.75 -40.58 16.86
N PRO A 482 -19.07 -41.86 16.62
CA PRO A 482 -18.08 -42.86 16.21
C PRO A 482 -17.56 -42.57 14.80
N ASP A 483 -16.31 -42.92 14.54
CA ASP A 483 -15.74 -42.88 13.20
C ASP A 483 -16.53 -43.79 12.25
N GLY A 484 -17.20 -43.20 11.25
CA GLY A 484 -18.06 -43.94 10.31
C GLY A 484 -17.29 -44.85 9.36
N THR A 485 -15.96 -44.95 9.48
CA THR A 485 -15.11 -45.64 8.51
C THR A 485 -14.68 -47.07 8.90
N GLN A 486 -14.90 -47.56 10.13
CA GLN A 486 -14.50 -48.94 10.52
C GLN A 486 -15.44 -49.65 11.52
N GLN A 487 -15.82 -50.90 11.21
CA GLN A 487 -16.51 -51.83 12.13
C GLN A 487 -15.49 -52.41 13.13
N GLY A 488 -15.46 -51.84 14.32
CA GLY A 488 -14.68 -52.24 15.48
C GLY A 488 -14.94 -51.25 16.62
N ALA A 489 -14.38 -51.43 17.82
CA ALA A 489 -14.50 -50.46 18.92
C ALA A 489 -13.80 -49.14 18.50
N GLY A 490 -14.51 -48.31 17.74
CA GLY A 490 -14.01 -47.12 17.08
C GLY A 490 -13.86 -45.97 18.06
N ARG A 491 -12.75 -45.25 17.94
CA ARG A 491 -12.49 -44.03 18.70
C ARG A 491 -13.59 -43.01 18.44
N LEU A 492 -14.09 -42.38 19.50
CA LEU A 492 -15.11 -41.35 19.39
C LEU A 492 -14.48 -40.01 19.05
N TYR A 493 -15.11 -39.25 18.16
CA TYR A 493 -14.70 -37.90 17.82
C TYR A 493 -15.74 -36.90 18.32
N TYR A 494 -15.26 -35.72 18.69
CA TYR A 494 -16.12 -34.65 19.17
C TYR A 494 -16.97 -34.09 18.02
N GLU A 495 -18.28 -34.04 18.24
CA GLU A 495 -19.24 -33.43 17.33
C GLU A 495 -19.62 -32.05 17.87
N MET A 496 -18.94 -31.02 17.36
CA MET A 496 -18.98 -29.68 17.93
C MET A 496 -20.25 -28.91 17.52
N PRO A 497 -20.86 -28.12 18.43
CA PRO A 497 -21.93 -27.21 18.08
C PRO A 497 -21.37 -26.01 17.30
N THR A 498 -21.81 -25.87 16.06
CA THR A 498 -21.51 -24.74 15.19
C THR A 498 -22.67 -23.75 15.23
N ILE A 499 -22.41 -22.52 15.69
CA ILE A 499 -23.44 -21.50 15.91
C ILE A 499 -23.39 -20.42 14.83
N HIS A 500 -24.48 -20.27 14.09
CA HIS A 500 -24.70 -19.14 13.21
C HIS A 500 -25.45 -18.04 13.95
N ILE A 501 -24.83 -16.87 14.04
CA ILE A 501 -25.38 -15.70 14.72
C ILE A 501 -25.13 -14.46 13.87
N VAL A 502 -26.21 -13.79 13.44
CA VAL A 502 -26.16 -12.69 12.44
C VAL A 502 -25.48 -13.15 11.14
N SER A 503 -24.30 -12.60 10.82
CA SER A 503 -23.47 -12.89 9.64
C SER A 503 -22.17 -13.62 10.02
N ARG A 504 -22.10 -14.24 11.20
CA ARG A 504 -20.93 -14.96 11.73
C ARG A 504 -21.25 -16.43 11.97
N GLU A 505 -20.27 -17.28 11.72
CA GLU A 505 -20.27 -18.70 12.08
C GLU A 505 -19.21 -18.91 13.17
N LEU A 506 -19.63 -19.47 14.31
CA LEU A 506 -18.78 -19.82 15.44
C LEU A 506 -18.53 -21.32 15.35
N ALA A 507 -17.30 -21.71 14.97
CA ALA A 507 -16.95 -23.08 14.61
C ALA A 507 -15.64 -23.54 15.27
N SER A 508 -15.32 -23.02 16.46
CA SER A 508 -14.18 -23.45 17.27
C SER A 508 -14.49 -23.41 18.77
N LEU A 509 -13.74 -24.14 19.60
CA LEU A 509 -13.93 -24.13 21.06
C LEU A 509 -13.66 -22.76 21.68
N ASP A 510 -12.72 -21.98 21.13
CA ASP A 510 -12.46 -20.60 21.56
C ASP A 510 -13.59 -19.64 21.19
N ASP A 511 -14.33 -19.92 20.11
CA ASP A 511 -15.53 -19.14 19.79
C ASP A 511 -16.65 -19.36 20.81
N LEU A 512 -16.77 -20.56 21.39
CA LEU A 512 -17.77 -20.88 22.40
C LEU A 512 -17.50 -20.16 23.74
N LYS A 513 -16.27 -19.70 23.98
CA LYS A 513 -15.88 -18.86 25.14
C LYS A 513 -16.39 -17.42 25.04
N LYS A 514 -16.77 -16.94 23.84
CA LYS A 514 -17.18 -15.54 23.65
C LYS A 514 -18.53 -15.29 24.32
N SER A 515 -18.65 -14.15 25.00
CA SER A 515 -19.92 -13.70 25.60
C SER A 515 -20.85 -13.04 24.59
N LEU A 516 -22.14 -12.97 24.90
CA LEU A 516 -23.11 -12.21 24.09
C LEU A 516 -22.66 -10.76 23.89
N ALA A 517 -22.12 -10.13 24.92
CA ALA A 517 -21.54 -8.79 24.83
C ALA A 517 -20.34 -8.72 23.88
N ALA A 518 -19.42 -9.70 23.94
CA ALA A 518 -18.29 -9.80 23.01
C ALA A 518 -18.75 -10.03 21.56
N LEU A 519 -19.92 -10.64 21.37
CA LEU A 519 -20.57 -10.84 20.08
C LEU A 519 -21.45 -9.65 19.65
N GLY A 520 -21.48 -8.57 20.43
CA GLY A 520 -22.21 -7.33 20.11
C GLY A 520 -23.65 -7.25 20.64
N PHE A 521 -24.13 -8.29 21.33
CA PHE A 521 -25.45 -8.29 21.96
C PHE A 521 -25.35 -7.72 23.36
N THR A 522 -25.85 -6.51 23.56
CA THR A 522 -25.84 -5.81 24.86
C THR A 522 -27.23 -5.50 25.39
N SER A 523 -28.29 -5.68 24.60
CA SER A 523 -29.70 -5.63 25.01
C SER A 523 -30.58 -6.26 23.92
N GLY A 524 -31.85 -6.55 24.21
CA GLY A 524 -32.80 -7.04 23.21
C GLY A 524 -32.78 -8.56 23.01
N THR A 525 -32.95 -9.01 21.76
CA THR A 525 -33.10 -10.43 21.42
C THR A 525 -31.97 -10.90 20.51
N ALA A 526 -31.36 -12.05 20.83
CA ALA A 526 -30.36 -12.73 20.00
C ALA A 526 -30.95 -14.03 19.42
N LEU A 527 -30.74 -14.31 18.13
CA LEU A 527 -31.12 -15.58 17.51
C LEU A 527 -29.84 -16.38 17.21
N LEU A 528 -29.72 -17.55 17.84
CA LEU A 528 -28.63 -18.51 17.63
C LEU A 528 -29.19 -19.67 16.81
N ARG A 529 -28.58 -19.91 15.65
CA ARG A 529 -28.89 -21.07 14.83
C ARG A 529 -27.80 -22.13 15.00
N ILE A 530 -28.16 -23.30 15.52
CA ILE A 530 -27.21 -24.37 15.82
C ILE A 530 -27.27 -25.48 14.77
N LYS A 531 -26.10 -25.97 14.37
CA LYS A 531 -25.87 -27.26 13.70
C LYS A 531 -24.72 -27.97 14.40
N PHE A 532 -24.51 -29.25 14.11
CA PHE A 532 -23.39 -30.01 14.66
C PHE A 532 -22.43 -30.38 13.54
N THR A 533 -21.13 -30.28 13.80
CA THR A 533 -20.09 -30.55 12.83
C THR A 533 -19.08 -31.49 13.44
N GLN A 534 -18.87 -32.64 12.79
CA GLN A 534 -17.87 -33.61 13.22
C GLN A 534 -16.47 -33.00 13.11
N THR A 535 -15.68 -33.13 14.18
CA THR A 535 -14.30 -32.66 14.22
C THR A 535 -13.32 -33.82 14.13
N THR A 536 -12.05 -33.53 13.87
CA THR A 536 -10.94 -34.50 13.96
C THR A 536 -10.42 -34.65 15.39
N ILE A 537 -11.03 -33.98 16.38
CA ILE A 537 -10.59 -33.98 17.78
C ILE A 537 -11.15 -35.23 18.46
N PRO A 538 -10.30 -36.13 19.00
CA PRO A 538 -10.74 -37.25 19.81
C PRO A 538 -11.59 -36.77 20.99
N PHE A 539 -12.68 -37.46 21.29
CA PHE A 539 -13.60 -37.02 22.34
C PHE A 539 -12.92 -36.98 23.71
N GLU A 540 -11.95 -37.86 23.97
CA GLU A 540 -11.17 -37.85 25.22
C GLU A 540 -10.33 -36.57 25.38
N GLU A 541 -9.84 -36.00 24.28
CA GLU A 541 -9.07 -34.76 24.26
C GLU A 541 -10.00 -33.54 24.41
N ALA A 542 -11.19 -33.59 23.81
CA ALA A 542 -12.20 -32.55 23.97
C ALA A 542 -12.70 -32.45 25.43
N ILE A 543 -12.84 -33.59 26.13
CA ILE A 543 -13.22 -33.62 27.56
C ILE A 543 -12.25 -32.80 28.43
N LEU A 544 -10.95 -32.85 28.14
CA LEU A 544 -9.96 -32.07 28.89
C LEU A 544 -10.14 -30.56 28.67
N GLN A 545 -10.56 -30.15 27.48
CA GLN A 545 -10.81 -28.75 27.13
C GLN A 545 -12.16 -28.23 27.65
N PHE A 546 -13.13 -29.11 27.90
CA PHE A 546 -14.41 -28.71 28.52
C PHE A 546 -14.23 -28.19 29.94
N ALA A 547 -13.20 -28.66 30.67
CA ALA A 547 -12.89 -28.15 32.00
C ALA A 547 -12.57 -26.65 31.98
N ASP A 548 -11.80 -26.19 30.99
CA ASP A 548 -11.47 -24.78 30.80
C ASP A 548 -12.69 -23.94 30.39
N LEU A 549 -13.66 -24.54 29.69
CA LEU A 549 -14.93 -23.89 29.31
C LEU A 549 -15.94 -23.80 30.45
N ASN A 550 -15.84 -24.68 31.44
CA ASN A 550 -16.68 -24.71 32.63
C ASN A 550 -16.10 -23.90 33.81
N ALA A 551 -14.86 -23.41 33.69
CA ALA A 551 -14.22 -22.57 34.70
C ALA A 551 -14.86 -21.17 34.75
N LYS A 552 -15.26 -20.70 35.93
CA LYS A 552 -15.76 -19.34 36.11
C LYS A 552 -14.61 -18.33 36.02
N PRO A 553 -14.83 -17.13 35.44
CA PRO A 553 -13.80 -16.09 35.44
C PRO A 553 -13.58 -15.56 36.87
N ASP A 554 -12.35 -15.68 37.37
CA ASP A 554 -11.93 -15.04 38.62
C ASP A 554 -12.01 -13.52 38.50
N THR A 555 -12.62 -12.90 39.50
CA THR A 555 -12.58 -11.45 39.69
C THR A 555 -11.19 -11.07 40.17
N ALA A 556 -10.37 -10.55 39.26
CA ALA A 556 -9.03 -10.04 39.58
C ALA A 556 -9.12 -8.68 40.28
N GLU A 557 -9.31 -8.69 41.60
CA GLU A 557 -8.69 -7.69 42.48
C GLU A 557 -7.30 -8.22 42.88
N GLY A 558 -6.27 -7.40 42.68
CA GLY A 558 -4.88 -7.79 42.88
C GLY A 558 -4.52 -8.00 44.35
N SER A 559 -3.56 -8.89 44.61
CA SER A 559 -2.53 -8.62 45.62
C SER A 559 -1.31 -9.53 45.45
N SER A 560 -0.14 -8.91 45.31
CA SER A 560 1.12 -9.49 45.74
C SER A 560 1.19 -9.36 47.26
N SER A 561 1.38 -10.49 47.92
CA SER A 561 1.43 -10.65 49.37
C SER A 561 2.75 -10.14 49.98
N ALA A 562 2.64 -9.44 51.11
CA ALA A 562 3.66 -9.43 52.15
C ALA A 562 2.98 -9.64 53.50
N SER A 563 3.21 -10.84 54.06
CA SER A 563 3.18 -11.25 55.47
C SER A 563 2.07 -10.74 56.42
N ALA A 564 1.25 -11.68 56.88
CA ALA A 564 0.51 -11.62 58.15
C ALA A 564 1.49 -11.88 59.35
N PRO A 565 1.15 -11.62 60.63
CA PRO A 565 -0.11 -12.10 61.22
C PRO A 565 -0.80 -11.23 62.30
N THR A 566 -2.10 -11.55 62.48
CA THR A 566 -2.90 -11.55 63.73
C THR A 566 -3.16 -10.24 64.50
N SER A 567 -4.43 -9.77 64.51
CA SER A 567 -5.41 -10.08 65.58
C SER A 567 -6.61 -9.12 65.57
N ALA A 568 -7.80 -9.71 65.41
CA ALA A 568 -9.03 -9.55 66.20
C ALA A 568 -9.62 -8.15 66.57
N LEU A 569 -10.94 -8.05 66.32
CA LEU A 569 -12.01 -7.29 67.01
C LEU A 569 -12.40 -5.88 66.48
N THR A 570 -13.49 -5.86 65.68
CA THR A 570 -14.80 -5.14 65.82
C THR A 570 -14.92 -3.91 66.78
N PRO A 571 -15.98 -3.08 66.66
CA PRO A 571 -16.29 -2.09 65.61
C PRO A 571 -16.71 -0.71 66.22
N ALA A 572 -16.65 0.42 65.50
CA ALA A 572 -17.59 1.54 65.73
C ALA A 572 -17.50 2.66 64.68
N GLU A 573 -18.69 3.08 64.31
CA GLU A 573 -19.20 4.18 63.49
C GLU A 573 -18.73 5.63 63.84
N PRO A 574 -19.16 6.65 63.04
CA PRO A 574 -18.36 7.79 62.64
C PRO A 574 -18.68 9.08 63.42
N SER A 575 -17.87 10.12 63.22
CA SER A 575 -18.34 11.49 63.44
C SER A 575 -17.66 12.48 62.51
N ALA A 576 -18.51 13.35 61.95
CA ALA A 576 -18.19 14.46 61.08
C ALA A 576 -17.66 15.67 61.87
N SER A 577 -16.86 16.53 61.24
CA SER A 577 -17.11 17.98 61.11
C SER A 577 -15.90 18.70 60.51
N GLU A 578 -16.23 19.66 59.64
CA GLU A 578 -15.39 20.61 58.90
C GLU A 578 -14.77 21.70 59.84
N PRO A 579 -14.34 22.87 59.30
CA PRO A 579 -13.07 23.22 58.66
C PRO A 579 -12.33 24.30 59.51
N VAL A 580 -11.22 24.91 59.05
CA VAL A 580 -10.89 26.35 59.22
C VAL A 580 -9.60 26.72 58.46
N SER A 581 -9.70 27.89 57.85
CA SER A 581 -8.87 28.82 57.07
C SER A 581 -7.39 29.03 57.45
N GLU A 582 -6.54 29.31 56.43
CA GLU A 582 -5.85 30.59 56.09
C GLU A 582 -4.72 31.02 57.05
N ASP A 583 -3.49 31.19 56.54
CA ASP A 583 -2.93 32.55 56.25
C ASP A 583 -1.56 32.52 55.54
N LEU A 584 -1.18 33.71 55.07
CA LEU A 584 -0.27 34.15 54.01
C LEU A 584 1.27 34.10 54.26
N THR A 585 2.01 33.84 53.17
CA THR A 585 3.27 34.41 52.56
C THR A 585 4.23 35.33 53.38
N PRO A 586 5.39 35.82 52.83
CA PRO A 586 6.48 35.26 52.00
C PRO A 586 7.89 35.63 52.56
N GLU A 587 9.00 35.15 51.99
CA GLU A 587 10.21 36.00 51.78
C GLU A 587 11.31 35.36 50.91
N SER A 588 12.04 36.25 50.23
CA SER A 588 13.02 36.05 49.16
C SER A 588 14.47 35.88 49.65
N SER A 589 15.33 35.24 48.84
CA SER A 589 16.66 35.78 48.51
C SER A 589 17.36 34.98 47.39
N THR A 590 17.87 35.70 46.39
CA THR A 590 18.89 35.31 45.40
C THR A 590 20.19 36.09 45.72
N PRO A 591 21.30 36.00 44.96
CA PRO A 591 21.98 34.87 44.30
C PRO A 591 23.47 34.79 44.70
N ALA A 592 24.18 33.68 44.44
CA ALA A 592 25.65 33.71 44.35
C ALA A 592 26.23 32.59 43.48
N THR A 593 27.12 33.03 42.60
CA THR A 593 27.98 32.31 41.66
C THR A 593 29.10 31.55 42.38
N SER A 594 29.36 30.30 41.97
CA SER A 594 30.72 29.73 41.99
C SER A 594 30.78 28.39 41.23
N THR A 595 31.50 28.37 40.11
CA THR A 595 32.17 27.17 39.58
C THR A 595 33.16 26.60 40.61
N PRO A 596 33.36 25.27 40.65
CA PRO A 596 34.68 24.78 40.25
C PRO A 596 34.70 23.41 39.53
N LEU A 597 35.70 23.32 38.64
CA LEU A 597 36.64 22.23 38.38
C LEU A 597 36.13 20.86 37.89
N ILE A 598 36.49 20.62 36.63
CA ILE A 598 36.57 19.33 35.94
C ILE A 598 37.74 18.54 36.55
N ASP A 599 37.44 17.37 37.10
CA ASP A 599 38.44 16.30 37.29
C ASP A 599 38.13 15.17 36.31
N THR A 600 39.09 14.95 35.43
CA THR A 600 39.18 13.83 34.50
C THR A 600 39.56 12.55 35.25
N GLU A 601 38.61 11.65 35.44
CA GLU A 601 38.92 10.22 35.63
C GLU A 601 38.40 9.40 34.46
N THR A 602 39.38 8.91 33.69
CA THR A 602 39.27 7.93 32.63
C THR A 602 38.74 6.60 33.17
N TYR A 603 37.56 6.18 32.70
CA TYR A 603 37.12 4.80 32.77
C TYR A 603 37.27 4.12 31.40
N PRO A 604 37.81 2.88 31.35
CA PRO A 604 38.21 2.22 30.12
C PRO A 604 37.00 1.84 29.25
N LEU A 605 37.15 2.08 27.94
CA LEU A 605 36.28 1.54 26.90
C LEU A 605 36.10 0.03 27.08
N PRO A 606 34.87 -0.49 27.12
CA PRO A 606 34.64 -1.90 26.88
C PRO A 606 35.01 -2.20 25.42
N THR A 607 36.14 -2.88 25.24
CA THR A 607 36.49 -3.61 24.02
C THR A 607 35.41 -4.65 23.74
N PHE A 608 34.62 -4.41 22.71
CA PHE A 608 33.77 -5.44 22.10
C PHE A 608 34.58 -6.16 21.02
N PRO A 609 34.45 -7.49 20.91
CA PRO A 609 35.26 -8.28 19.98
C PRO A 609 35.05 -7.82 18.54
N ASP A 610 36.15 -7.43 17.91
CA ASP A 610 36.29 -7.45 16.46
C ASP A 610 35.98 -8.86 15.94
N GLN A 611 35.34 -8.90 14.77
CA GLN A 611 35.08 -10.07 13.92
C GLN A 611 33.93 -10.99 14.35
N ILE A 612 32.74 -10.69 13.81
CA ILE A 612 32.06 -11.71 13.01
C ILE A 612 32.35 -11.33 11.57
N ALA A 613 33.30 -12.05 10.96
CA ALA A 613 33.52 -12.00 9.52
C ALA A 613 32.17 -12.22 8.81
N PRO A 614 31.93 -11.57 7.66
CA PRO A 614 30.81 -11.94 6.79
C PRO A 614 30.83 -13.47 6.63
N PRO A 615 29.68 -14.15 6.55
CA PRO A 615 29.70 -15.54 6.15
C PRO A 615 30.49 -15.59 4.85
N GLU A 616 31.57 -16.37 4.84
CA GLU A 616 32.24 -16.72 3.60
C GLU A 616 31.13 -17.25 2.71
N THR A 617 30.69 -16.43 1.75
CA THR A 617 29.94 -16.93 0.61
C THR A 617 30.85 -18.01 0.09
N SER A 618 30.42 -19.26 0.24
CA SER A 618 31.02 -20.39 -0.42
C SER A 618 31.25 -19.92 -1.84
N ASN A 619 32.51 -19.68 -2.16
CA ASN A 619 32.96 -19.64 -3.54
C ASN A 619 32.76 -21.08 -4.02
N THR A 620 31.51 -21.46 -4.27
CA THR A 620 31.23 -22.29 -5.41
C THR A 620 31.69 -21.43 -6.58
N GLN A 621 32.99 -21.53 -6.88
CA GLN A 621 33.45 -21.41 -8.24
C GLN A 621 32.51 -22.34 -9.00
N ILE A 622 31.49 -21.77 -9.64
CA ILE A 622 30.82 -22.44 -10.73
C ILE A 622 31.99 -22.66 -11.68
N GLU A 623 32.47 -23.91 -11.74
CA GLU A 623 33.50 -24.26 -12.70
C GLU A 623 33.07 -23.70 -14.05
N PRO A 624 33.96 -23.02 -14.79
CA PRO A 624 33.60 -22.51 -16.10
C PRO A 624 33.07 -23.68 -16.90
N VAL A 625 31.78 -23.63 -17.21
CA VAL A 625 31.06 -24.62 -18.00
C VAL A 625 31.97 -25.01 -19.15
N HIS A 626 32.32 -26.31 -19.20
CA HIS A 626 33.19 -26.90 -20.20
C HIS A 626 32.89 -26.29 -21.58
N ARG A 627 33.84 -25.50 -22.08
CA ARG A 627 33.77 -24.91 -23.43
C ARG A 627 34.12 -25.99 -24.44
N GLU A 628 33.17 -26.84 -24.77
CA GLU A 628 33.32 -27.72 -25.92
C GLU A 628 33.22 -26.86 -27.19
N ASN A 629 34.33 -26.73 -27.91
CA ASN A 629 34.51 -26.10 -29.24
C ASN A 629 34.00 -24.65 -29.39
N THR A 630 34.95 -23.71 -29.43
CA THR A 630 34.74 -22.32 -29.83
C THR A 630 35.18 -22.13 -31.28
N ASP A 631 34.26 -21.69 -32.14
CA ASP A 631 34.61 -21.25 -33.48
C ASP A 631 35.32 -19.89 -33.41
N VAL A 632 36.12 -19.57 -34.43
CA VAL A 632 36.76 -18.26 -34.55
C VAL A 632 35.81 -17.31 -35.29
N GLY A 633 35.35 -16.27 -34.60
CA GLY A 633 34.54 -15.18 -35.15
C GLY A 633 35.39 -14.00 -35.65
N PRO A 634 34.74 -12.89 -36.04
CA PRO A 634 35.43 -11.68 -36.47
C PRO A 634 36.43 -11.19 -35.41
N ASN A 635 37.55 -10.62 -35.87
CA ASN A 635 38.65 -10.14 -35.02
C ASN A 635 39.32 -11.23 -34.16
N ASN A 636 39.31 -12.49 -34.63
CA ASN A 636 39.93 -13.64 -33.97
C ASN A 636 39.36 -13.93 -32.56
N ARG A 637 38.08 -13.57 -32.34
CA ARG A 637 37.38 -13.76 -31.07
C ARG A 637 36.69 -15.12 -31.02
N GLU A 638 36.63 -15.69 -29.82
CA GLU A 638 35.85 -16.90 -29.57
C GLU A 638 34.36 -16.63 -29.82
N LEU A 639 33.73 -17.48 -30.63
CA LEU A 639 32.35 -17.36 -31.06
C LEU A 639 31.60 -18.67 -30.82
N SER A 640 30.41 -18.57 -30.25
CA SER A 640 29.44 -19.65 -30.19
C SER A 640 28.11 -19.19 -30.76
N VAL A 641 27.58 -19.93 -31.73
CA VAL A 641 26.29 -19.64 -32.36
C VAL A 641 25.27 -20.68 -31.92
N PHE A 642 24.10 -20.24 -31.46
CA PHE A 642 23.03 -21.10 -30.99
C PHE A 642 21.78 -20.95 -31.86
N ASN A 643 21.18 -22.09 -32.20
CA ASN A 643 19.93 -22.16 -32.95
C ASN A 643 18.75 -21.60 -32.15
N PRO A 644 17.72 -21.05 -32.85
CA PRO A 644 16.48 -20.68 -32.20
C PRO A 644 15.83 -21.91 -31.54
N GLY A 645 15.12 -21.68 -30.44
CA GLY A 645 14.39 -22.74 -29.75
C GLY A 645 13.25 -23.29 -30.62
N ASN A 646 13.26 -24.59 -30.89
CA ASN A 646 12.21 -25.25 -31.69
C ASN A 646 11.01 -25.71 -30.85
N SER A 647 10.98 -25.43 -29.55
CA SER A 647 9.93 -25.87 -28.62
C SER A 647 9.00 -24.71 -28.27
N THR A 648 7.69 -24.93 -28.35
CA THR A 648 6.65 -24.01 -27.85
C THR A 648 6.54 -24.02 -26.32
N VAL A 649 7.16 -25.00 -25.67
CA VAL A 649 7.21 -25.14 -24.20
C VAL A 649 8.61 -24.74 -23.72
N PRO A 650 8.75 -23.74 -22.82
CA PRO A 650 10.03 -23.40 -22.21
C PRO A 650 10.61 -24.61 -21.47
N SER A 651 11.92 -24.86 -21.57
CA SER A 651 12.55 -26.00 -20.89
C SER A 651 12.31 -26.01 -19.38
N ALA A 652 12.19 -24.84 -18.75
CA ALA A 652 11.83 -24.69 -17.32
C ALA A 652 10.44 -25.26 -16.98
N ALA A 653 9.49 -25.26 -17.92
CA ALA A 653 8.16 -25.84 -17.72
C ALA A 653 8.14 -27.37 -17.89
N VAL A 654 9.24 -27.96 -18.35
CA VAL A 654 9.42 -29.42 -18.46
C VAL A 654 10.13 -29.98 -17.20
N VAL A 655 10.74 -29.10 -16.40
CA VAL A 655 11.36 -29.48 -15.12
C VAL A 655 10.23 -29.74 -14.13
N ASN A 656 10.16 -30.99 -13.65
CA ASN A 656 9.18 -31.41 -12.65
C ASN A 656 9.83 -31.18 -11.28
N ILE A 657 9.50 -30.04 -10.66
CA ILE A 657 10.00 -29.65 -9.34
C ILE A 657 9.12 -30.31 -8.28
N ASP A 658 9.71 -31.02 -7.33
CA ASP A 658 8.96 -31.61 -6.20
C ASP A 658 8.32 -30.49 -5.38
N GLU A 659 7.04 -30.62 -5.02
CA GLU A 659 6.32 -29.62 -4.21
C GLU A 659 7.04 -29.34 -2.88
N LYS A 660 7.79 -30.32 -2.34
CA LYS A 660 8.61 -30.18 -1.13
C LYS A 660 9.76 -29.18 -1.26
N GLU A 661 10.20 -28.83 -2.47
CA GLU A 661 11.24 -27.82 -2.68
C GLU A 661 10.72 -26.39 -2.40
N TYR A 662 9.39 -26.21 -2.42
CA TYR A 662 8.74 -24.97 -2.01
C TYR A 662 8.54 -24.87 -0.49
N ASP A 663 8.77 -25.96 0.25
CA ASP A 663 8.70 -25.96 1.71
C ASP A 663 9.99 -25.39 2.31
N MET A 664 9.83 -24.39 3.19
CA MET A 664 10.96 -23.77 3.86
C MET A 664 11.59 -24.74 4.87
N SER A 665 12.83 -25.17 4.61
CA SER A 665 13.59 -25.99 5.56
C SER A 665 13.88 -25.25 6.87
N ILE A 666 14.15 -25.99 7.94
CA ILE A 666 14.50 -25.43 9.26
C ILE A 666 15.74 -24.53 9.17
N ASN A 667 16.71 -24.87 8.32
CA ASN A 667 17.91 -24.07 8.11
C ASN A 667 17.60 -22.75 7.37
N GLN A 668 16.74 -22.79 6.35
CA GLN A 668 16.26 -21.58 5.66
C GLN A 668 15.44 -20.70 6.62
N ALA A 669 14.58 -21.27 7.45
CA ALA A 669 13.83 -20.55 8.47
C ALA A 669 14.74 -19.89 9.51
N ARG A 670 15.81 -20.57 9.94
CA ARG A 670 16.84 -20.00 10.83
C ARG A 670 17.62 -18.87 10.17
N GLN A 671 18.01 -19.03 8.91
CA GLN A 671 18.69 -17.98 8.14
C GLN A 671 17.78 -16.76 7.93
N TYR A 672 16.51 -16.99 7.61
CA TYR A 672 15.52 -15.93 7.46
C TYR A 672 15.28 -15.20 8.79
N GLN A 673 15.15 -15.93 9.91
CA GLN A 673 15.06 -15.33 11.24
C GLN A 673 16.31 -14.50 11.58
N ALA A 674 17.51 -14.96 11.21
CA ALA A 674 18.74 -14.22 11.42
C ALA A 674 18.80 -12.94 10.56
N GLN A 675 18.32 -12.98 9.32
CA GLN A 675 18.20 -11.81 8.46
C GLN A 675 17.21 -10.79 9.02
N LEU A 676 16.04 -11.23 9.49
CA LEU A 676 15.06 -10.37 10.15
C LEU A 676 15.64 -9.71 11.41
N LYS A 677 16.34 -10.48 12.26
CA LYS A 677 17.03 -9.94 13.44
C LYS A 677 18.15 -8.96 13.07
N ALA A 678 18.87 -9.19 11.98
CA ALA A 678 19.89 -8.26 11.50
C ALA A 678 19.28 -6.98 10.91
N ALA A 679 18.07 -7.05 10.35
CA ALA A 679 17.33 -5.91 9.82
C ALA A 679 16.70 -5.04 10.92
N THR A 680 16.40 -5.60 12.10
CA THR A 680 15.87 -4.84 13.25
C THR A 680 16.96 -4.12 14.06
N ILE A 681 18.24 -4.41 13.81
CA ILE A 681 19.35 -3.70 14.46
C ILE A 681 19.59 -2.38 13.71
N ASN A 682 19.44 -1.26 14.43
CA ASN A 682 19.74 0.07 13.92
C ASN A 682 21.18 0.14 13.38
N LYS A 683 21.32 0.31 12.07
CA LYS A 683 22.61 0.53 11.42
C LYS A 683 22.91 2.02 11.39
N ARG A 684 24.08 2.40 11.92
CA ARG A 684 24.58 3.77 11.83
C ARG A 684 24.75 4.15 10.36
N LEU A 685 24.36 5.39 10.02
CA LEU A 685 24.64 5.97 8.71
C LEU A 685 26.14 5.93 8.40
N LEU A 686 26.47 5.48 7.20
CA LEU A 686 27.84 5.47 6.71
C LEU A 686 28.38 6.90 6.69
N THR A 687 29.55 7.09 7.29
CA THR A 687 30.30 8.34 7.19
C THR A 687 30.71 8.59 5.74
N GLU A 688 30.97 9.85 5.35
CA GLU A 688 31.45 10.19 4.00
C GLU A 688 32.71 9.40 3.61
N ALA A 689 33.62 9.16 4.56
CA ALA A 689 34.80 8.32 4.35
C ALA A 689 34.44 6.85 4.04
N GLN A 690 33.42 6.30 4.69
CA GLN A 690 32.96 4.94 4.43
C GLN A 690 32.20 4.83 3.10
N LYS A 691 31.42 5.86 2.74
CA LYS A 691 30.77 5.93 1.42
C LYS A 691 31.81 5.97 0.30
N GLN A 692 32.85 6.79 0.47
CA GLN A 692 33.95 6.84 -0.48
C GLN A 692 34.67 5.49 -0.58
N LYS A 693 34.94 4.84 0.54
CA LYS A 693 35.55 3.50 0.57
C LYS A 693 34.71 2.47 -0.18
N LEU A 694 33.39 2.45 0.02
CA LEU A 694 32.49 1.54 -0.70
C LEU A 694 32.45 1.85 -2.21
N ALA A 695 32.45 3.12 -2.59
CA ALA A 695 32.53 3.51 -4.00
C ALA A 695 33.87 3.09 -4.63
N ASP A 696 34.98 3.20 -3.89
CA ASP A 696 36.30 2.77 -4.32
C ASP A 696 36.39 1.24 -4.42
N GLU A 697 35.79 0.51 -3.47
CA GLU A 697 35.67 -0.95 -3.48
C GLU A 697 34.81 -1.43 -4.64
N GLU A 698 33.68 -0.76 -4.93
CA GLU A 698 32.83 -1.11 -6.07
C GLU A 698 33.55 -0.83 -7.40
N LYS A 699 34.26 0.30 -7.49
CA LYS A 699 35.10 0.64 -8.64
C LYS A 699 36.22 -0.39 -8.83
N ALA A 700 36.88 -0.80 -7.75
CA ALA A 700 37.89 -1.87 -7.77
C ALA A 700 37.28 -3.21 -8.20
N ARG A 701 36.06 -3.53 -7.74
CA ARG A 701 35.33 -4.74 -8.16
C ARG A 701 35.00 -4.73 -9.66
N ARG A 702 34.60 -3.58 -10.21
CA ARG A 702 34.37 -3.44 -11.67
C ARG A 702 35.68 -3.57 -12.45
N LEU A 703 36.77 -2.99 -11.94
CA LEU A 703 38.12 -3.10 -12.52
C LEU A 703 38.74 -4.49 -12.37
N ALA A 704 38.22 -5.35 -11.49
CA ALA A 704 38.68 -6.73 -11.32
C ALA A 704 38.07 -7.71 -12.34
N VAL A 705 37.06 -7.27 -13.11
CA VAL A 705 36.42 -8.12 -14.13
C VAL A 705 37.20 -8.01 -15.44
N ASP A 706 38.07 -8.96 -15.72
CA ASP A 706 38.93 -8.92 -16.92
C ASP A 706 38.16 -9.22 -18.22
N LYS A 707 37.13 -10.08 -18.12
CA LYS A 707 36.38 -10.60 -19.26
C LYS A 707 34.89 -10.74 -18.93
N VAL A 708 34.03 -10.54 -19.92
CA VAL A 708 32.59 -10.70 -19.83
C VAL A 708 32.02 -11.40 -21.06
N ASP A 709 31.04 -12.29 -20.84
CA ASP A 709 30.29 -12.92 -21.93
C ASP A 709 29.14 -12.01 -22.39
N ILE A 710 29.11 -11.67 -23.67
CA ILE A 710 27.99 -10.95 -24.29
C ILE A 710 27.25 -11.90 -25.21
N ARG A 711 25.93 -11.99 -25.01
CA ARG A 711 25.01 -12.75 -25.86
C ARG A 711 24.18 -11.78 -26.68
N VAL A 712 24.09 -11.95 -28.00
CA VAL A 712 23.25 -11.15 -28.89
C VAL A 712 22.16 -12.04 -29.48
N ARG A 713 20.89 -11.72 -29.21
CA ARG A 713 19.73 -12.42 -29.75
C ARG A 713 19.19 -11.70 -30.98
N PHE A 714 19.10 -12.43 -32.08
CA PHE A 714 18.55 -11.94 -33.34
C PHE A 714 17.02 -12.11 -33.41
N PRO A 715 16.32 -11.39 -34.31
CA PRO A 715 14.86 -11.42 -34.43
C PRO A 715 14.26 -12.81 -34.67
N GLU A 716 14.97 -13.68 -35.38
CA GLU A 716 14.58 -15.08 -35.63
C GLU A 716 14.85 -16.02 -34.45
N GLY A 717 15.43 -15.50 -33.36
CA GLY A 717 15.67 -16.22 -32.11
C GLY A 717 17.03 -16.90 -32.00
N SER A 718 17.92 -16.76 -32.98
CA SER A 718 19.31 -17.23 -32.88
C SER A 718 20.07 -16.39 -31.84
N ILE A 719 21.02 -17.01 -31.13
CA ILE A 719 21.83 -16.33 -30.11
C ILE A 719 23.30 -16.50 -30.43
N ILE A 720 24.03 -15.40 -30.38
CA ILE A 720 25.48 -15.39 -30.54
C ILE A 720 26.15 -15.01 -29.25
N GLN A 721 27.09 -15.83 -28.78
CA GLN A 721 27.87 -15.57 -27.59
C GLN A 721 29.34 -15.34 -27.95
N SER A 722 29.93 -14.29 -27.40
CA SER A 722 31.36 -14.01 -27.49
C SER A 722 31.88 -13.32 -26.23
N VAL A 723 33.19 -13.41 -26.02
CA VAL A 723 33.88 -12.86 -24.86
C VAL A 723 34.47 -11.48 -25.21
N PHE A 724 34.15 -10.50 -24.36
CA PHE A 724 34.68 -9.15 -24.41
C PHE A 724 35.58 -8.90 -23.19
N THR A 725 36.58 -8.06 -23.36
CA THR A 725 37.62 -7.71 -22.40
C THR A 725 37.44 -6.27 -21.91
N GLN A 726 38.20 -5.85 -20.89
CA GLN A 726 38.11 -4.49 -20.35
C GLN A 726 38.43 -3.38 -21.35
N THR A 727 39.21 -3.68 -22.40
CA THR A 727 39.59 -2.71 -23.43
C THR A 727 38.53 -2.55 -24.51
N ASP A 728 37.55 -3.45 -24.55
CA ASP A 728 36.57 -3.46 -25.62
C ASP A 728 35.50 -2.39 -25.44
N THR A 729 35.25 -1.68 -26.53
CA THR A 729 34.30 -0.58 -26.60
C THR A 729 32.97 -1.03 -27.18
N THR A 730 31.95 -0.18 -27.04
CA THR A 730 30.68 -0.41 -27.75
C THR A 730 30.85 -0.43 -29.26
N ASP A 731 31.78 0.35 -29.82
CA ASP A 731 32.08 0.29 -31.25
C ASP A 731 32.63 -1.08 -31.66
N ASP A 732 33.48 -1.72 -30.83
CA ASP A 732 33.98 -3.07 -31.09
C ASP A 732 32.85 -4.11 -31.07
N LEU A 733 31.88 -3.96 -30.17
CA LEU A 733 30.68 -4.80 -30.12
C LEU A 733 29.84 -4.64 -31.40
N TYR A 734 29.61 -3.41 -31.85
CA TYR A 734 28.87 -3.15 -33.09
C TYR A 734 29.62 -3.65 -34.32
N ALA A 735 30.95 -3.48 -34.37
CA ALA A 735 31.79 -3.99 -35.45
C ALA A 735 31.80 -5.52 -35.50
N PHE A 736 31.84 -6.17 -34.33
CA PHE A 736 31.73 -7.61 -34.21
C PHE A 736 30.40 -8.14 -34.75
N VAL A 737 29.28 -7.52 -34.35
CA VAL A 737 27.94 -7.90 -34.85
C VAL A 737 27.82 -7.63 -36.35
N LYS A 738 28.43 -6.56 -36.89
CA LYS A 738 28.47 -6.33 -38.35
C LYS A 738 29.25 -7.42 -39.09
N GLY A 739 30.35 -7.92 -38.53
CA GLY A 739 31.21 -8.94 -39.16
C GLY A 739 30.56 -10.31 -39.31
N ILE A 740 29.56 -10.62 -38.49
CA ILE A 740 28.80 -11.90 -38.54
C ILE A 740 27.51 -11.81 -39.38
N MET A 741 27.09 -10.60 -39.76
CA MET A 741 25.87 -10.38 -40.50
C MET A 741 26.00 -10.74 -41.98
N ARG A 742 24.91 -11.25 -42.57
CA ARG A 742 24.79 -11.45 -44.02
C ARG A 742 24.89 -10.16 -44.82
N ASN A 743 24.36 -9.07 -44.28
CA ASN A 743 24.33 -7.75 -44.90
C ASN A 743 24.96 -6.70 -43.98
N PRO A 744 26.31 -6.61 -43.89
CA PRO A 744 27.01 -5.73 -42.93
C PRO A 744 26.72 -4.23 -43.08
N GLY A 745 26.28 -3.81 -44.28
CA GLY A 745 25.89 -2.42 -44.56
C GLY A 745 24.49 -2.02 -44.09
N SER A 746 23.74 -2.93 -43.46
CA SER A 746 22.39 -2.65 -42.95
C SER A 746 22.44 -2.05 -41.54
N ASP A 747 21.60 -1.06 -41.29
CA ASP A 747 21.54 -0.39 -39.99
C ASP A 747 20.78 -1.18 -38.92
N PHE A 748 21.38 -1.31 -37.74
CA PHE A 748 20.74 -1.92 -36.57
C PHE A 748 21.11 -1.17 -35.28
N HIS A 749 20.43 -1.51 -34.19
CA HIS A 749 20.84 -1.16 -32.84
C HIS A 749 20.73 -2.37 -31.90
N LEU A 750 21.50 -2.33 -30.82
CA LEU A 750 21.49 -3.32 -29.75
C LEU A 750 20.88 -2.68 -28.49
N ALA A 751 20.04 -3.41 -27.76
CA ALA A 751 19.49 -2.94 -26.50
C ALA A 751 19.38 -4.07 -25.47
N LEU A 752 19.38 -3.72 -24.19
CA LEU A 752 19.12 -4.67 -23.10
C LEU A 752 17.66 -5.17 -23.15
N PRO A 753 17.38 -6.43 -22.75
CA PRO A 753 16.01 -6.93 -22.63
C PRO A 753 15.18 -6.08 -21.65
N GLY A 754 14.06 -5.54 -22.13
CA GLY A 754 13.16 -4.73 -21.31
C GLY A 754 12.02 -4.13 -22.13
N PRO A 755 11.03 -3.50 -21.47
CA PRO A 755 9.92 -2.84 -22.16
C PRO A 755 10.36 -1.58 -22.92
N LYS A 756 11.45 -0.94 -22.49
CA LYS A 756 12.12 0.15 -23.21
C LYS A 756 13.28 -0.43 -24.03
N GLN A 757 13.30 -0.14 -25.33
CA GLN A 757 14.35 -0.56 -26.25
C GLN A 757 15.41 0.55 -26.38
N ASP A 758 15.94 1.00 -25.24
CA ASP A 758 16.91 2.09 -25.24
C ASP A 758 18.21 1.60 -25.92
N PRO A 759 18.61 2.18 -27.06
CA PRO A 759 19.74 1.68 -27.83
C PRO A 759 21.05 1.94 -27.08
N ILE A 760 21.91 0.93 -27.01
CA ILE A 760 23.29 1.09 -26.58
C ILE A 760 23.98 1.98 -27.62
N PRO A 761 24.53 3.14 -27.24
CA PRO A 761 25.18 4.03 -28.19
C PRO A 761 26.41 3.32 -28.79
N ALA A 762 26.61 3.47 -30.10
CA ALA A 762 27.85 3.08 -30.77
C ALA A 762 28.86 4.22 -30.60
N ASN A 763 29.71 4.10 -29.57
CA ASN A 763 30.79 5.05 -29.30
C ASN A 763 32.01 4.36 -28.65
N ASP A 764 32.95 5.17 -28.18
CA ASP A 764 34.21 4.79 -27.54
C ASP A 764 34.08 4.35 -26.07
N LYS A 765 32.86 4.21 -25.55
CA LYS A 765 32.65 3.75 -24.16
C LYS A 765 32.98 2.28 -24.01
N ARG A 766 33.69 1.92 -22.94
CA ARG A 766 34.04 0.53 -22.62
C ARG A 766 32.85 -0.24 -22.05
N ILE A 767 32.69 -1.47 -22.49
CA ILE A 767 31.56 -2.34 -22.14
C ILE A 767 31.54 -2.62 -20.62
N ILE A 768 32.68 -2.99 -20.03
CA ILE A 768 32.74 -3.38 -18.62
C ILE A 768 32.74 -2.16 -17.69
N VAL A 769 33.59 -1.18 -17.99
CA VAL A 769 33.85 -0.07 -17.06
C VAL A 769 32.81 1.04 -17.18
N ASP A 770 32.46 1.46 -18.40
CA ASP A 770 31.65 2.65 -18.63
C ASP A 770 30.16 2.32 -18.77
N LEU A 771 29.81 1.14 -19.30
CA LEU A 771 28.42 0.63 -19.29
C LEU A 771 28.09 -0.22 -18.06
N GLY A 772 29.07 -0.59 -17.24
CA GLY A 772 28.86 -1.36 -16.02
C GLY A 772 28.45 -2.82 -16.25
N ILE A 773 28.72 -3.38 -17.43
CA ILE A 773 28.38 -4.77 -17.77
C ILE A 773 29.47 -5.70 -17.20
N THR A 774 29.28 -6.15 -15.96
CA THR A 774 30.28 -6.94 -15.20
C THR A 774 30.01 -8.45 -15.17
N HIS A 775 28.95 -8.92 -15.81
CA HIS A 775 28.52 -10.31 -15.82
C HIS A 775 27.94 -10.70 -17.17
N ALA A 776 27.76 -12.00 -17.41
CA ALA A 776 27.23 -12.51 -18.66
C ALA A 776 25.87 -11.85 -19.00
N THR A 777 25.80 -11.14 -20.12
CA THR A 777 24.67 -10.24 -20.43
C THR A 777 24.08 -10.53 -21.80
N LEU A 778 22.75 -10.60 -21.88
CA LEU A 778 22.00 -10.74 -23.12
C LEU A 778 21.62 -9.36 -23.67
N LEU A 779 21.79 -9.18 -24.98
CA LEU A 779 21.40 -8.02 -25.78
C LEU A 779 20.47 -8.48 -26.90
N ASN A 780 19.46 -7.68 -27.22
CA ASN A 780 18.58 -7.91 -28.35
C ASN A 780 19.02 -7.06 -29.54
N PHE A 781 19.02 -7.68 -30.72
CA PHE A 781 19.26 -7.02 -31.99
C PHE A 781 17.95 -6.50 -32.58
N TYR A 782 17.95 -5.25 -33.03
CA TYR A 782 16.80 -4.61 -33.67
C TYR A 782 17.22 -3.93 -34.98
N TRP A 783 16.50 -4.23 -36.06
CA TRP A 783 16.65 -3.51 -37.32
C TRP A 783 16.16 -2.07 -37.20
N LYS A 784 16.91 -1.09 -37.73
CA LYS A 784 16.40 0.28 -37.83
C LYS A 784 15.30 0.38 -38.90
N GLU A 785 14.47 1.41 -38.80
CA GLU A 785 13.37 1.65 -39.76
C GLU A 785 13.89 1.85 -41.19
N SER A 786 15.09 2.41 -41.35
CA SER A 786 15.76 2.65 -42.64
C SER A 786 16.04 1.38 -43.47
N VAL A 787 16.04 0.19 -42.85
CA VAL A 787 16.34 -1.06 -43.54
C VAL A 787 15.10 -1.61 -44.26
N SER A 788 15.26 -1.98 -45.53
CA SER A 788 14.17 -2.46 -46.39
C SER A 788 13.51 -3.75 -45.85
N ALA A 789 12.20 -3.89 -46.09
CA ALA A 789 11.44 -5.06 -45.65
C ALA A 789 11.97 -6.39 -46.24
N SER A 790 12.59 -6.34 -47.42
CA SER A 790 13.21 -7.49 -48.07
C SER A 790 14.42 -8.01 -47.28
N ILE A 791 15.21 -7.11 -46.68
CA ILE A 791 16.36 -7.47 -45.83
C ILE A 791 15.89 -7.95 -44.46
N LYS A 792 14.88 -7.29 -43.86
CA LYS A 792 14.30 -7.70 -42.57
C LYS A 792 13.69 -9.11 -42.57
N LYS A 793 13.26 -9.60 -43.74
CA LYS A 793 12.73 -10.96 -43.95
C LYS A 793 13.81 -12.01 -44.19
N GLN A 794 15.02 -11.59 -44.54
CA GLN A 794 16.14 -12.51 -44.69
C GLN A 794 16.73 -12.84 -43.32
N ASP A 795 17.45 -13.94 -43.28
CA ASP A 795 18.29 -14.28 -42.15
C ASP A 795 19.37 -13.20 -41.94
N PRO A 796 19.41 -12.54 -40.76
CA PRO A 796 20.44 -11.56 -40.45
C PRO A 796 21.84 -12.18 -40.41
N LEU A 797 21.96 -13.47 -40.10
CA LEU A 797 23.24 -14.13 -39.95
C LEU A 797 23.80 -14.62 -41.29
N SER A 798 25.13 -14.57 -41.46
CA SER A 798 25.78 -15.12 -42.65
C SER A 798 25.64 -16.66 -42.69
N ALA A 799 25.62 -17.23 -43.90
CA ALA A 799 25.48 -18.68 -44.07
C ALA A 799 26.61 -19.46 -43.35
N GLU A 800 27.82 -18.90 -43.34
CA GLU A 800 28.99 -19.49 -42.67
C GLU A 800 28.79 -19.68 -41.16
N TYR A 801 28.21 -18.68 -40.48
CA TYR A 801 27.98 -18.75 -39.03
C TYR A 801 26.71 -19.51 -38.69
N ARG A 802 25.73 -19.55 -39.61
CA ARG A 802 24.52 -20.36 -39.44
C ARG A 802 24.79 -21.85 -39.49
N GLU A 803 25.68 -22.31 -40.36
CA GLU A 803 26.08 -23.72 -40.41
C GLU A 803 26.78 -24.19 -39.13
N LYS A 804 27.42 -23.26 -38.42
CA LYS A 804 28.07 -23.47 -37.11
C LYS A 804 27.10 -23.43 -35.93
N ALA A 805 25.81 -23.17 -36.16
CA ALA A 805 24.83 -23.02 -35.10
C ALA A 805 24.48 -24.35 -34.44
N ARG A 806 24.63 -24.41 -33.10
CA ARG A 806 24.33 -25.60 -32.28
C ARG A 806 23.09 -25.42 -31.41
N LYS A 807 22.56 -26.52 -30.88
CA LYS A 807 21.44 -26.44 -29.93
C LYS A 807 21.95 -25.89 -28.59
N LEU A 808 21.23 -24.94 -28.01
CA LEU A 808 21.48 -24.51 -26.63
C LEU A 808 20.90 -25.58 -25.69
N GLU A 809 21.77 -26.27 -24.93
CA GLU A 809 21.33 -27.22 -23.92
C GLU A 809 20.99 -26.50 -22.61
N ALA A 810 19.91 -26.92 -21.96
CA ALA A 810 19.58 -26.43 -20.63
C ALA A 810 20.66 -26.88 -19.63
N PRO A 811 21.10 -26.03 -18.69
CA PRO A 811 21.99 -26.45 -17.63
C PRO A 811 21.40 -27.68 -16.91
N LYS A 812 22.20 -28.74 -16.75
CA LYS A 812 21.83 -29.85 -15.86
C LYS A 812 21.92 -29.33 -14.44
N GLU A 813 20.82 -29.41 -13.70
CA GLU A 813 20.84 -29.11 -12.27
C GLU A 813 21.81 -30.07 -11.57
N PRO A 814 22.65 -29.58 -10.65
CA PRO A 814 23.47 -30.46 -9.84
C PRO A 814 22.55 -31.36 -9.01
N ASP A 815 22.88 -32.65 -8.90
CA ASP A 815 22.12 -33.61 -8.08
C ASP A 815 21.91 -33.01 -6.68
N SER A 816 20.64 -32.86 -6.30
CA SER A 816 20.27 -32.37 -4.98
C SER A 816 20.75 -33.37 -3.93
N VAL A 817 21.79 -33.00 -3.19
CA VAL A 817 22.18 -33.73 -2.00
C VAL A 817 21.10 -33.45 -0.96
N LEU A 818 20.16 -34.38 -0.83
CA LEU A 818 19.25 -34.44 0.31
C LEU A 818 20.13 -34.57 1.57
N VAL A 819 20.27 -33.47 2.30
CA VAL A 819 20.85 -33.51 3.64
C VAL A 819 19.71 -33.93 4.55
N ASP A 820 19.70 -35.22 4.92
CA ASP A 820 18.76 -35.77 5.89
C ASP A 820 18.81 -34.95 7.19
N ASP A 821 17.62 -34.55 7.66
CA ASP A 821 17.38 -34.03 9.00
C ASP A 821 17.67 -35.14 10.03
N GLU A 822 18.68 -34.90 10.88
CA GLU A 822 18.78 -35.24 12.32
C GLU A 822 20.23 -35.57 12.72
N VAL A 823 20.91 -34.62 13.37
CA VAL A 823 21.91 -34.96 14.39
C VAL A 823 21.72 -34.04 15.61
N PRO A 824 21.49 -34.59 16.82
CA PRO A 824 21.38 -33.80 18.04
C PRO A 824 22.72 -33.16 18.41
N ALA A 825 22.67 -31.88 18.77
CA ALA A 825 23.82 -31.14 19.27
C ALA A 825 24.25 -31.66 20.66
N ASN A 826 25.21 -32.59 20.71
CA ASN A 826 26.15 -32.69 21.82
C ASN A 826 27.40 -33.51 21.46
N GLN A 827 28.45 -32.85 20.97
CA GLN A 827 29.85 -33.17 21.31
C GLN A 827 30.82 -32.16 20.70
N ALA A 828 31.61 -31.55 21.58
CA ALA A 828 32.73 -30.70 21.22
C ALA A 828 33.95 -31.54 20.79
N ARG A 829 34.65 -31.14 19.71
CA ARG A 829 36.06 -30.67 19.72
C ARG A 829 36.78 -30.86 18.37
N LYS A 830 37.46 -29.77 17.96
CA LYS A 830 38.82 -29.64 17.41
C LYS A 830 39.29 -30.60 16.29
N GLY A 831 39.66 -30.00 15.16
CA GLY A 831 41.07 -29.88 14.77
C GLY A 831 41.75 -31.05 14.03
N SER A 832 41.66 -30.99 12.69
CA SER A 832 42.69 -31.22 11.65
C SER A 832 43.63 -32.46 11.63
N SER A 833 43.72 -32.99 10.40
CA SER A 833 44.93 -33.42 9.66
C SER A 833 45.25 -34.91 9.50
N SER A 834 45.35 -35.29 8.22
CA SER A 834 46.27 -36.25 7.57
C SER A 834 46.57 -37.62 8.20
N GLY A 835 46.19 -38.66 7.46
CA GLY A 835 47.14 -39.66 6.95
C GLY A 835 47.41 -40.92 7.79
N GLY A 836 46.96 -42.07 7.26
CA GLY A 836 47.75 -43.31 7.24
C GLY A 836 47.54 -44.34 8.36
N GLY A 837 46.93 -45.48 8.00
CA GLY A 837 47.48 -46.83 8.27
C GLY A 837 47.30 -47.49 9.65
N GLY A 838 46.54 -48.59 9.66
CA GLY A 838 47.03 -49.88 10.19
C GLY A 838 46.88 -50.23 11.68
N SER A 839 45.92 -51.11 11.97
CA SER A 839 45.93 -52.26 12.90
C SER A 839 46.39 -52.12 14.37
N GLY A 840 45.59 -52.70 15.27
CA GLY A 840 46.14 -53.55 16.35
C GLY A 840 45.77 -53.20 17.79
N SER A 841 45.09 -54.15 18.43
CA SER A 841 44.68 -54.28 19.83
C SER A 841 45.75 -54.04 20.92
N GLY A 842 45.34 -53.61 22.12
CA GLY A 842 46.14 -53.84 23.35
C GLY A 842 45.79 -52.95 24.56
N ALA A 843 45.61 -53.56 25.72
CA ALA A 843 45.03 -52.99 26.94
C ALA A 843 45.97 -52.18 27.86
N SER A 844 45.35 -51.26 28.62
CA SER A 844 45.67 -50.76 29.98
C SER A 844 47.04 -50.13 30.29
N LYS A 845 47.02 -48.89 30.82
CA LYS A 845 47.72 -48.47 32.06
C LYS A 845 47.35 -47.03 32.45
N VAL A 846 46.82 -46.86 33.66
CA VAL A 846 46.55 -45.58 34.31
C VAL A 846 47.83 -45.06 34.99
N PRO A 847 48.24 -43.79 34.81
CA PRO A 847 49.35 -43.19 35.56
C PRO A 847 48.92 -42.52 36.87
N LYS A 848 49.72 -42.74 37.91
CA LYS A 848 49.61 -42.26 39.29
C LYS A 848 49.91 -40.76 39.43
N TRP A 849 48.96 -39.87 39.14
CA TRP A 849 48.92 -38.52 39.74
C TRP A 849 47.59 -38.22 40.42
N LEU A 850 46.82 -39.27 40.67
CA LEU A 850 45.73 -39.32 41.64
C LEU A 850 46.32 -39.19 43.05
N LYS A 851 46.46 -37.97 43.57
CA LYS A 851 46.36 -37.63 45.01
C LYS A 851 46.45 -36.12 45.29
N PHE A 852 45.58 -35.70 46.22
CA PHE A 852 45.39 -34.39 46.88
C PHE A 852 44.56 -33.36 46.08
N GLY A 853 43.52 -32.75 46.63
CA GLY A 853 42.97 -32.77 47.98
C GLY A 853 42.05 -31.55 48.16
N LYS A 854 40.85 -31.78 48.71
CA LYS A 854 39.81 -30.78 49.01
C LYS A 854 40.28 -29.70 49.99
N LYS A 855 39.79 -28.48 49.81
CA LYS A 855 39.00 -27.77 50.82
C LYS A 855 37.96 -26.91 50.14
#